data_AF-A0A9X2I723-F1
#
_entry.id   AF-A0A9X2I723-F1
#
_cell.length_a   1.000
_cell.length_b   1.000
_cell.length_c   1.000
_cell.angle_alpha   90.00
_cell.angle_beta   90.00
_cell.angle_gamma   90.00
#
_symmetry.space_group_name_H-M   'P 1'
#
loop_
_entity.id
_entity.type
_entity.pdbx_description
1 polymer ?
#
loop_
_entity_poly.entity_id
_entity_poly.type
_entity_poly.pdbx_seq_one_letter_code
_entity_poly.pdbx_strand_id
1 'polypeptide(L)'
;MLSSRPLVLVILALCSLALTACAKPADNDPPQETPAASLSNVLVFYKTADWKHDSIPVGIETVSRLVAERGLTPVITDDASVFTDQQLQAMAAIVFVNTTGNILTTSQEFAMERYIQAGGGFVGIHAAADTEHREGSWHWYKRLVGAAFKSHPDDPSNVQRARLKVVNSQHPATDGLPAEFYLSDEWYDFYALSDSRHDLLVLDERSYQGGQHGDYHPIAWYQEFDGGRSFYTGLGHVEAMYKNEWFLAHLGGGLDYAIADREPLDYNRTRPDPRRFKQNVLVDNLVEPISFDLTQDYSAVMIGQRQGKLLWLDVASRKLHTMAEFEVFAPHKNVEFGLVAVAFDPGFDTNNIIYAMYNLADESGEAELLQRLSQFTVVDKKLDMSSEQVLLDIPNDNTCCHTGGNLEFDRHGNLFVALGDNSNPFESNDSGPMNNTAEGKYHDALRTSSNSQDLRGKILRITPDKEGGYAIPQGNLFTADENGRPEIYVMGTRNPYTIAIDDTTDTLYYGDVGPDGKADTQEFGPRGYDEINKVTEPGYFGWPAVLANNIPYRMYDYQAEESGELFNPMAVENFSPRNTGLKVLPPAQPALIWYPYGQSDRFPELGQGGRNALVAGVYPSGDNLAYADYYQGKLVIGDFMRSWVKVVTLDDFDNVVKIEDMAPSIEWAGPLDMKITPDGRLWVLEYGTQWWGSSADTKLSVIEYDENAPLPTPEEEAAAQAQAAARADDLDHQAQLIIAEGKEAAKSTSCIACHKEREASVGPSFWQIKEKYSELDDPKGYIANTIAEGSSGRWGEHAMPAHSFLDLATREKIAVYILSVTEEPE
;
A
#
# COMPACT_ATOMS: atom_id res chain seq x y z
N MET A 1 -57.45 20.50 68.56
CA MET A 1 -57.55 21.87 69.13
C MET A 1 -56.14 22.38 69.34
N LEU A 2 -55.87 23.59 68.85
CA LEU A 2 -55.02 24.65 69.41
C LEU A 2 -53.72 24.20 70.11
N SER A 3 -52.56 24.44 69.49
CA SER A 3 -51.76 25.66 69.64
C SER A 3 -50.76 25.60 70.80
N SER A 4 -49.48 25.69 70.40
CA SER A 4 -48.43 26.52 71.02
C SER A 4 -47.87 26.15 72.40
N ARG A 5 -46.65 25.59 72.37
CA ARG A 5 -45.40 25.94 73.11
C ARG A 5 -45.55 26.60 74.51
N PRO A 6 -44.74 26.18 75.52
CA PRO A 6 -43.32 26.60 75.54
C PRO A 6 -42.26 25.64 76.15
N LEU A 7 -41.02 26.01 75.80
CA LEU A 7 -39.68 25.68 76.31
C LEU A 7 -39.55 25.27 77.80
N VAL A 8 -38.74 24.24 78.07
CA VAL A 8 -37.73 24.21 79.16
C VAL A 8 -36.52 23.32 78.74
N LEU A 9 -35.32 23.88 78.95
CA LEU A 9 -33.96 23.32 78.83
C LEU A 9 -33.72 22.06 79.70
N VAL A 10 -32.94 21.09 79.19
CA VAL A 10 -31.84 20.42 79.92
C VAL A 10 -30.73 20.00 78.93
N ILE A 11 -29.50 20.04 79.42
CA ILE A 11 -28.18 20.03 78.78
C ILE A 11 -27.58 18.59 78.62
N LEU A 12 -26.65 18.47 77.65
CA LEU A 12 -25.53 17.49 77.47
C LEU A 12 -25.80 16.10 76.88
N ALA A 13 -25.25 15.87 75.67
CA ALA A 13 -24.25 14.82 75.39
C ALA A 13 -23.72 14.96 73.94
N LEU A 14 -22.39 14.95 73.77
CA LEU A 14 -21.71 14.88 72.47
C LEU A 14 -21.98 13.52 71.81
N CYS A 15 -22.35 13.51 70.52
CA CYS A 15 -22.16 12.36 69.64
C CYS A 15 -21.62 12.80 68.27
N SER A 16 -20.55 12.12 67.89
CA SER A 16 -19.64 12.34 66.78
C SER A 16 -20.28 12.06 65.42
N LEU A 17 -19.87 12.87 64.43
CA LEU A 17 -20.21 12.75 63.02
C LEU A 17 -19.79 11.40 62.42
N ALA A 18 -20.75 10.75 61.74
CA ALA A 18 -20.52 9.94 60.55
C ALA A 18 -21.68 10.21 59.59
N LEU A 19 -21.49 11.16 58.67
CA LEU A 19 -22.44 11.46 57.61
C LEU A 19 -22.11 10.59 56.40
N THR A 20 -22.95 9.60 56.16
CA THR A 20 -23.13 8.94 54.87
C THR A 20 -23.55 9.98 53.84
N ALA A 21 -22.63 10.35 52.94
CA ALA A 21 -22.97 11.13 51.76
C ALA A 21 -23.52 10.20 50.69
N CYS A 22 -24.81 10.34 50.38
CA CYS A 22 -25.39 9.82 49.16
C CYS A 22 -24.69 10.49 47.98
N ALA A 23 -23.91 9.74 47.21
CA ALA A 23 -23.40 10.19 45.92
C ALA A 23 -24.60 10.39 44.98
N LYS A 24 -24.77 11.62 44.48
CA LYS A 24 -25.62 11.92 43.34
C LYS A 24 -25.09 11.15 42.12
N PRO A 25 -25.95 10.70 41.18
CA PRO A 25 -25.47 10.28 39.87
C PRO A 25 -24.72 11.46 39.24
N ALA A 26 -23.57 11.20 38.62
CA ALA A 26 -22.89 12.18 37.81
C ALA A 26 -23.87 12.61 36.71
N ASP A 27 -24.19 13.90 36.69
CA ASP A 27 -24.81 14.50 35.50
C ASP A 27 -23.82 14.25 34.35
N ASN A 28 -24.27 13.51 33.34
CA ASN A 28 -23.64 13.49 32.03
C ASN A 28 -23.83 14.89 31.46
N ASP A 29 -22.92 15.81 31.79
CA ASP A 29 -22.78 17.03 31.01
C ASP A 29 -22.49 16.60 29.56
N PRO A 30 -23.22 17.13 28.56
CA PRO A 30 -22.83 16.94 27.18
C PRO A 30 -21.39 17.44 26.99
N PRO A 31 -20.61 16.90 26.04
CA PRO A 31 -19.25 17.36 25.80
C PRO A 31 -19.27 18.89 25.69
N GLN A 32 -18.46 19.56 26.52
CA GLN A 32 -18.25 20.99 26.34
C GLN A 32 -17.72 21.20 24.93
N GLU A 33 -18.52 21.79 24.04
CA GLU A 33 -18.04 22.31 22.76
C GLU A 33 -16.87 23.25 23.06
N THR A 34 -15.66 22.81 22.73
CA THR A 34 -14.48 23.67 22.71
C THR A 34 -14.81 24.82 21.76
N PRO A 35 -14.73 26.10 22.18
CA PRO A 35 -14.97 27.22 21.28
C PRO A 35 -14.07 27.05 20.06
N ALA A 36 -14.63 27.06 18.86
CA ALA A 36 -13.87 26.97 17.62
C ALA A 36 -12.68 27.94 17.71
N ALA A 37 -11.45 27.41 17.69
CA ALA A 37 -10.27 28.21 17.83
C ALA A 37 -10.25 29.25 16.70
N SER A 38 -10.29 30.54 17.03
CA SER A 38 -10.21 31.58 16.02
C SER A 38 -8.84 31.49 15.34
N LEU A 39 -8.80 31.15 14.05
CA LEU A 39 -7.57 31.03 13.25
C LEU A 39 -6.90 32.41 13.10
N SER A 40 -6.09 32.75 14.11
CA SER A 40 -5.53 34.10 14.30
C SER A 40 -4.04 34.16 14.04
N ASN A 41 -3.41 33.01 13.77
CA ASN A 41 -1.97 32.88 13.62
C ASN A 41 -1.60 32.38 12.22
N VAL A 42 -0.39 32.68 11.77
CA VAL A 42 0.23 32.05 10.60
C VAL A 42 1.59 31.54 11.04
N LEU A 43 1.84 30.24 10.86
CA LEU A 43 3.13 29.64 11.15
C LEU A 43 4.12 30.00 10.04
N VAL A 44 5.20 30.68 10.38
CA VAL A 44 6.31 31.02 9.48
C VAL A 44 7.49 30.12 9.83
N PHE A 45 7.61 29.03 9.08
CA PHE A 45 8.57 27.95 9.32
C PHE A 45 9.75 28.03 8.36
N TYR A 46 10.98 27.88 8.87
CA TYR A 46 12.20 28.10 8.09
C TYR A 46 13.34 27.11 8.39
N LYS A 47 13.02 25.93 8.93
CA LYS A 47 14.01 24.89 9.22
C LYS A 47 14.67 24.40 7.91
N THR A 48 15.97 24.18 7.95
CA THR A 48 16.77 23.63 6.84
C THR A 48 17.63 22.49 7.37
N ALA A 49 17.58 21.33 6.73
CA ALA A 49 18.47 20.19 6.98
C ALA A 49 19.57 20.06 5.92
N ASP A 50 19.48 20.82 4.82
CA ASP A 50 20.49 20.91 3.77
C ASP A 50 20.87 22.39 3.53
N TRP A 51 20.85 22.87 2.28
CA TRP A 51 21.29 24.22 1.92
C TRP A 51 20.46 25.29 2.63
N LYS A 52 21.14 26.27 3.23
CA LYS A 52 20.51 27.40 3.90
C LYS A 52 20.63 28.67 3.06
N HIS A 53 19.50 29.17 2.60
CA HIS A 53 19.41 30.36 1.75
C HIS A 53 19.65 31.66 2.53
N ASP A 54 20.49 32.55 2.00
CA ASP A 54 20.76 33.87 2.59
C ASP A 54 19.52 34.77 2.69
N SER A 55 18.50 34.51 1.85
CA SER A 55 17.25 35.27 1.83
C SER A 55 16.28 34.95 2.97
N ILE A 56 16.49 33.87 3.72
CA ILE A 56 15.58 33.43 4.80
C ILE A 56 15.24 34.56 5.79
N PRO A 57 16.20 35.33 6.34
CA PRO A 57 15.88 36.41 7.29
C PRO A 57 14.96 37.49 6.72
N VAL A 58 15.20 37.92 5.47
CA VAL A 58 14.38 38.93 4.78
C VAL A 58 13.02 38.34 4.39
N GLY A 59 12.98 37.06 4.04
CA GLY A 59 11.74 36.33 3.77
C GLY A 59 10.85 36.24 5.00
N ILE A 60 11.41 35.86 6.16
CA ILE A 60 10.69 35.84 7.44
C ILE A 60 10.12 37.22 7.77
N GLU A 61 10.93 38.28 7.67
CA GLU A 61 10.49 39.65 7.94
C GLU A 61 9.33 40.05 7.02
N THR A 62 9.46 39.74 5.72
CA THR A 62 8.47 40.10 4.71
C THR A 62 7.16 39.36 4.89
N VAL A 63 7.21 38.02 5.06
CA VAL A 63 6.02 37.21 5.33
C VAL A 63 5.35 37.67 6.62
N SER A 64 6.12 37.89 7.69
CA SER A 64 5.58 38.34 8.97
C SER A 64 4.86 39.68 8.87
N ARG A 65 5.40 40.61 8.07
CA ARG A 65 4.74 41.89 7.77
C ARG A 65 3.43 41.67 6.99
N LEU A 66 3.45 40.85 5.94
CA LEU A 66 2.25 40.54 5.15
C LEU A 66 1.15 39.88 6.00
N VAL A 67 1.53 39.01 6.94
CA VAL A 67 0.62 38.40 7.92
C VAL A 67 0.03 39.47 8.85
N ALA A 68 0.86 40.35 9.41
CA ALA A 68 0.40 41.42 10.31
C ALA A 68 -0.52 42.43 9.61
N GLU A 69 -0.27 42.75 8.34
CA GLU A 69 -1.13 43.61 7.51
C GLU A 69 -2.55 43.04 7.33
N ARG A 70 -2.71 41.71 7.45
CA ARG A 70 -4.00 40.99 7.43
C ARG A 70 -4.63 40.86 8.81
N GLY A 71 -4.04 41.47 9.84
CA GLY A 71 -4.53 41.41 11.22
C GLY A 71 -4.31 40.05 11.90
N LEU A 72 -3.37 39.24 11.40
CA LEU A 72 -2.99 37.95 11.96
C LEU A 72 -1.64 38.05 12.68
N THR A 73 -1.35 37.07 13.54
CA THR A 73 -0.10 37.01 14.29
C THR A 73 0.88 36.03 13.62
N PRO A 74 2.06 36.48 13.18
CA PRO A 74 3.07 35.55 12.69
C PRO A 74 3.71 34.79 13.86
N VAL A 75 3.75 33.47 13.76
CA VAL A 75 4.46 32.59 14.68
C VAL A 75 5.72 32.10 13.97
N ILE A 76 6.88 32.63 14.33
CA ILE A 76 8.14 32.41 13.61
C ILE A 76 8.95 31.34 14.36
N THR A 77 9.36 30.27 13.68
CA THR A 77 10.19 29.22 14.29
C THR A 77 10.88 28.32 13.26
N ASP A 78 12.02 27.73 13.62
CA ASP A 78 12.63 26.55 12.97
C ASP A 78 12.54 25.30 13.85
N ASP A 79 11.91 25.38 15.03
CA ASP A 79 11.62 24.23 15.86
C ASP A 79 10.41 23.46 15.34
N ALA A 80 10.66 22.26 14.81
CA ALA A 80 9.64 21.37 14.27
C ALA A 80 8.70 20.79 15.35
N SER A 81 9.00 20.95 16.64
CA SER A 81 8.11 20.50 17.74
C SER A 81 6.73 21.14 17.71
N VAL A 82 6.55 22.24 16.97
CA VAL A 82 5.26 22.90 16.77
C VAL A 82 4.29 22.12 15.88
N PHE A 83 4.75 21.12 15.12
CA PHE A 83 3.89 20.29 14.26
C PHE A 83 3.14 19.26 15.10
N THR A 84 2.08 19.75 15.76
CA THR A 84 1.11 18.97 16.53
C THR A 84 -0.29 19.51 16.25
N ASP A 85 -1.31 18.65 16.30
CA ASP A 85 -2.71 19.08 16.13
C ASP A 85 -3.06 20.25 17.07
N GLN A 86 -2.58 20.21 18.32
CA GLN A 86 -2.85 21.23 19.32
C GLN A 86 -2.35 22.63 18.92
N GLN A 87 -1.19 22.70 18.27
CA GLN A 87 -0.60 23.98 17.82
C GLN A 87 -1.17 24.39 16.47
N LEU A 88 -1.30 23.44 15.54
CA LEU A 88 -1.73 23.72 14.17
C LEU A 88 -3.21 24.11 14.08
N GLN A 89 -4.07 23.63 15.00
CA GLN A 89 -5.50 23.99 15.02
C GLN A 89 -5.80 25.50 15.15
N ALA A 90 -4.81 26.32 15.55
CA ALA A 90 -4.95 27.78 15.67
C ALA A 90 -4.33 28.55 14.50
N MET A 91 -3.77 27.84 13.51
CA MET A 91 -3.08 28.41 12.36
C MET A 91 -4.05 28.57 11.18
N ALA A 92 -4.13 29.78 10.63
CA ALA A 92 -4.87 30.03 9.38
C ALA A 92 -4.10 29.51 8.16
N ALA A 93 -2.77 29.56 8.22
CA ALA A 93 -1.88 29.01 7.21
C ALA A 93 -0.52 28.61 7.82
N ILE A 94 0.16 27.70 7.14
CA ILE A 94 1.58 27.39 7.35
C ILE A 94 2.36 27.91 6.14
N VAL A 95 3.46 28.62 6.38
CA VAL A 95 4.34 29.18 5.34
C VAL A 95 5.72 28.59 5.51
N PHE A 96 6.20 27.87 4.50
CA PHE A 96 7.58 27.37 4.43
C PHE A 96 8.43 28.39 3.68
N VAL A 97 9.33 29.04 4.41
CA VAL A 97 10.22 30.08 3.87
C VAL A 97 11.58 29.45 3.56
N ASN A 98 11.77 29.02 2.31
CA ASN A 98 13.03 28.47 1.81
C ASN A 98 13.58 27.31 2.67
N THR A 99 12.70 26.42 3.15
CA THR A 99 13.07 25.17 3.83
C THR A 99 13.79 24.22 2.88
N THR A 100 14.61 23.29 3.38
CA THR A 100 15.35 22.31 2.55
C THR A 100 15.61 21.02 3.32
N GLY A 101 15.70 19.89 2.60
CA GLY A 101 16.00 18.58 3.17
C GLY A 101 14.84 17.97 3.97
N ASN A 102 15.14 16.97 4.80
CA ASN A 102 14.15 16.28 5.65
C ASN A 102 14.16 16.91 7.05
N ILE A 103 13.06 17.57 7.40
CA ILE A 103 12.97 18.51 8.52
C ILE A 103 11.90 18.12 9.54
N LEU A 104 10.99 17.21 9.18
CA LEU A 104 9.94 16.66 10.05
C LEU A 104 10.19 15.20 10.41
N THR A 105 9.72 14.78 11.58
CA THR A 105 9.58 13.36 11.93
C THR A 105 8.22 12.83 11.45
N THR A 106 8.06 11.51 11.32
CA THR A 106 6.77 10.89 10.95
C THR A 106 5.57 11.40 11.74
N SER A 107 5.76 11.65 13.03
CA SER A 107 4.75 12.22 13.93
C SER A 107 4.33 13.64 13.56
N GLN A 108 5.29 14.44 13.10
CA GLN A 108 5.10 15.81 12.66
C GLN A 108 4.51 15.85 11.24
N GLU A 109 4.91 14.91 10.38
CA GLU A 109 4.29 14.67 9.07
C GLU A 109 2.80 14.39 9.24
N PHE A 110 2.43 13.48 10.14
CA PHE A 110 1.02 13.12 10.41
C PHE A 110 0.19 14.31 10.89
N ALA A 111 0.75 15.16 11.77
CA ALA A 111 0.08 16.38 12.22
C ALA A 111 -0.12 17.38 11.06
N MET A 112 0.85 17.50 10.16
CA MET A 112 0.75 18.35 8.97
C MET A 112 -0.32 17.85 7.99
N GLU A 113 -0.35 16.54 7.73
CA GLU A 113 -1.37 15.91 6.89
C GLU A 113 -2.77 16.15 7.44
N ARG A 114 -2.96 15.89 8.74
CA ARG A 114 -4.25 16.11 9.42
C ARG A 114 -4.65 17.59 9.41
N TYR A 115 -3.72 18.51 9.58
CA TYR A 115 -3.99 19.95 9.49
C TYR A 115 -4.52 20.35 8.10
N ILE A 116 -3.91 19.86 7.01
CA ILE A 116 -4.39 20.13 5.66
C ILE A 116 -5.76 19.48 5.43
N GLN A 117 -5.95 18.23 5.85
CA GLN A 117 -7.25 17.53 5.82
C GLN A 117 -8.35 18.25 6.58
N ALA A 118 -8.00 18.95 7.66
CA ALA A 118 -8.96 19.73 8.43
C ALA A 118 -9.40 21.02 7.72
N GLY A 119 -8.78 21.38 6.59
CA GLY A 119 -9.06 22.59 5.82
C GLY A 119 -7.96 23.64 5.88
N GLY A 120 -6.78 23.30 6.41
CA GLY A 120 -5.65 24.21 6.59
C GLY A 120 -5.06 24.75 5.29
N GLY A 121 -4.47 25.95 5.36
CA GLY A 121 -3.74 26.57 4.26
C GLY A 121 -2.23 26.33 4.32
N PHE A 122 -1.60 26.18 3.16
CA PHE A 122 -0.15 26.03 2.99
C PHE A 122 0.40 27.02 1.93
N VAL A 123 1.57 27.60 2.22
CA VAL A 123 2.36 28.41 1.29
C VAL A 123 3.79 27.88 1.25
N GLY A 124 4.25 27.43 0.08
CA GLY A 124 5.65 27.08 -0.16
C GLY A 124 6.37 28.18 -0.94
N ILE A 125 7.55 28.60 -0.45
CA ILE A 125 8.39 29.59 -1.12
C ILE A 125 9.70 28.93 -1.56
N HIS A 126 9.97 29.01 -2.86
CA HIS A 126 11.18 28.61 -3.58
C HIS A 126 11.76 27.27 -3.14
N ALA A 127 12.64 27.23 -2.13
CA ALA A 127 13.27 25.99 -1.69
C ALA A 127 12.30 25.01 -0.99
N ALA A 128 11.07 25.43 -0.67
CA ALA A 128 10.03 24.52 -0.17
C ALA A 128 9.77 23.29 -1.09
N ALA A 129 10.09 23.36 -2.39
CA ALA A 129 10.04 22.20 -3.30
C ALA A 129 11.26 21.27 -3.21
N ASP A 130 12.34 21.71 -2.57
CA ASP A 130 13.55 20.95 -2.21
C ASP A 130 13.48 20.40 -0.76
N THR A 131 12.28 20.40 -0.17
CA THR A 131 11.97 19.88 1.17
C THR A 131 11.30 18.51 1.05
N GLU A 132 11.67 17.53 1.89
CA GLU A 132 10.98 16.22 2.06
C GLU A 132 10.76 15.44 0.75
N HIS A 133 11.60 15.66 -0.27
CA HIS A 133 11.37 15.11 -1.61
C HIS A 133 12.37 14.02 -2.03
N ARG A 134 13.57 13.98 -1.42
CA ARG A 134 14.71 13.12 -1.84
C ARG A 134 14.81 11.80 -1.09
N GLU A 135 14.55 11.77 0.21
CA GLU A 135 14.67 10.55 1.02
C GLU A 135 13.31 10.21 1.64
N GLY A 136 12.78 9.02 1.39
CA GLY A 136 11.65 8.48 2.15
C GLY A 136 10.29 8.40 1.46
N SER A 137 9.34 7.84 2.21
CA SER A 137 7.98 7.43 1.82
C SER A 137 6.95 8.56 1.81
N TRP A 138 7.33 9.80 2.17
CA TRP A 138 6.38 10.92 2.33
C TRP A 138 6.00 11.60 1.00
N HIS A 139 5.54 10.80 0.03
CA HIS A 139 5.05 11.24 -1.28
C HIS A 139 3.95 12.30 -1.20
N TRP A 140 3.20 12.30 -0.10
CA TRP A 140 2.14 13.26 0.17
C TRP A 140 2.63 14.72 0.13
N TYR A 141 3.81 15.03 0.69
CA TYR A 141 4.32 16.42 0.71
C TYR A 141 4.60 16.95 -0.70
N LYS A 142 5.21 16.13 -1.58
CA LYS A 142 5.42 16.50 -2.99
C LYS A 142 4.11 16.85 -3.69
N ARG A 143 3.04 16.10 -3.40
CA ARG A 143 1.70 16.36 -3.94
C ARG A 143 1.08 17.62 -3.34
N LEU A 144 1.28 17.90 -2.04
CA LEU A 144 0.86 19.15 -1.41
C LEU A 144 1.53 20.37 -2.06
N VAL A 145 2.86 20.35 -2.22
CA VAL A 145 3.59 21.43 -2.91
C VAL A 145 3.16 21.52 -4.37
N GLY A 146 2.88 20.38 -5.00
CA GLY A 146 2.44 20.27 -6.39
C GLY A 146 3.59 20.06 -7.39
N ALA A 147 4.83 19.94 -6.89
CA ALA A 147 6.02 19.58 -7.63
C ALA A 147 7.17 19.23 -6.67
N ALA A 148 8.25 18.64 -7.19
CA ALA A 148 9.51 18.44 -6.47
C ALA A 148 10.69 19.05 -7.24
N PHE A 149 11.67 19.58 -6.51
CA PHE A 149 12.89 20.16 -7.08
C PHE A 149 13.68 19.13 -7.89
N LYS A 150 14.06 19.47 -9.12
CA LYS A 150 14.90 18.63 -10.00
C LYS A 150 16.31 19.18 -10.11
N SER A 151 16.43 20.45 -10.49
CA SER A 151 17.69 21.13 -10.80
C SER A 151 17.50 22.64 -10.87
N HIS A 152 18.60 23.38 -11.00
CA HIS A 152 18.62 24.77 -11.45
C HIS A 152 19.88 25.02 -12.30
N PRO A 153 19.92 26.08 -13.12
CA PRO A 153 21.14 26.46 -13.83
C PRO A 153 22.26 26.89 -12.87
N ASP A 154 23.51 26.67 -13.26
CA ASP A 154 24.69 27.20 -12.54
C ASP A 154 25.64 28.02 -13.43
N ASP A 155 25.58 27.82 -14.75
CA ASP A 155 26.40 28.51 -15.76
C ASP A 155 25.48 29.32 -16.71
N PRO A 156 25.68 30.64 -16.90
CA PRO A 156 26.77 31.48 -16.38
C PRO A 156 26.60 31.94 -14.92
N SER A 157 25.44 31.70 -14.33
CA SER A 157 25.13 31.99 -12.93
C SER A 157 23.85 31.26 -12.53
N ASN A 158 23.71 30.94 -11.26
CA ASN A 158 22.47 30.43 -10.68
C ASN A 158 21.36 31.49 -10.60
N VAL A 159 21.70 32.77 -10.45
CA VAL A 159 20.75 33.87 -10.51
C VAL A 159 20.76 34.52 -11.88
N GLN A 160 19.66 34.42 -12.63
CA GLN A 160 19.57 34.97 -13.98
C GLN A 160 18.33 35.82 -14.16
N ARG A 161 18.39 36.80 -15.05
CA ARG A 161 17.21 37.57 -15.44
C ARG A 161 16.40 36.77 -16.46
N ALA A 162 15.13 36.50 -16.18
CA ALA A 162 14.23 35.78 -17.07
C ALA A 162 12.87 36.47 -17.20
N ARG A 163 12.15 36.14 -18.26
CA ARG A 163 10.80 36.61 -18.56
C ARG A 163 9.78 35.65 -17.94
N LEU A 164 8.88 36.19 -17.14
CA LEU A 164 7.70 35.51 -16.61
C LEU A 164 6.45 35.93 -17.37
N LYS A 165 5.48 35.02 -17.46
CA LYS A 165 4.17 35.27 -18.06
C LYS A 165 3.08 34.88 -17.09
N VAL A 166 2.07 35.74 -16.97
CA VAL A 166 0.85 35.45 -16.21
C VAL A 166 -0.07 34.61 -17.10
N VAL A 167 -0.34 33.37 -16.69
CA VAL A 167 -1.23 32.45 -17.42
C VAL A 167 -2.64 32.41 -16.83
N ASN A 168 -2.79 32.85 -15.58
CA ASN A 168 -4.08 33.07 -14.95
C ASN A 168 -4.04 34.42 -14.22
N SER A 169 -4.80 35.41 -14.70
CA SER A 169 -4.88 36.76 -14.13
C SER A 169 -6.08 36.97 -13.19
N GLN A 170 -6.87 35.93 -12.92
CA GLN A 170 -8.07 36.01 -12.08
C GLN A 170 -7.81 35.64 -10.61
N HIS A 171 -6.62 35.11 -10.31
CA HIS A 171 -6.26 34.68 -8.97
C HIS A 171 -5.67 35.85 -8.16
N PRO A 172 -5.91 35.94 -6.83
CA PRO A 172 -5.36 37.04 -6.01
C PRO A 172 -3.84 37.20 -6.12
N ALA A 173 -3.10 36.09 -6.22
CA ALA A 173 -1.64 36.10 -6.40
C ALA A 173 -1.17 36.72 -7.74
N THR A 174 -2.05 36.95 -8.71
CA THR A 174 -1.69 37.56 -10.00
C THR A 174 -2.46 38.85 -10.25
N ASP A 175 -3.24 39.33 -9.28
CA ASP A 175 -3.97 40.57 -9.39
C ASP A 175 -3.01 41.77 -9.48
N GLY A 176 -3.23 42.64 -10.47
CA GLY A 176 -2.38 43.79 -10.74
C GLY A 176 -1.01 43.49 -11.37
N LEU A 177 -0.63 42.22 -11.59
CA LEU A 177 0.63 41.89 -12.28
C LEU A 177 0.53 42.17 -13.79
N PRO A 178 1.60 42.65 -14.44
CA PRO A 178 1.65 42.75 -15.90
C PRO A 178 1.55 41.36 -16.56
N ALA A 179 0.97 41.29 -17.76
CA ALA A 179 0.85 40.02 -18.50
C ALA A 179 2.20 39.33 -18.76
N GLU A 180 3.26 40.11 -18.99
CA GLU A 180 4.65 39.63 -19.03
C GLU A 180 5.55 40.61 -18.28
N PHE A 181 6.53 40.10 -17.55
CA PHE A 181 7.50 40.91 -16.82
C PHE A 181 8.84 40.19 -16.64
N TYR A 182 9.86 40.90 -16.18
CA TYR A 182 11.20 40.33 -15.96
C TYR A 182 11.57 40.42 -14.48
N LEU A 183 12.07 39.31 -13.94
CA LEU A 183 12.69 39.23 -12.63
C LEU A 183 14.08 38.59 -12.74
N SER A 184 14.87 38.72 -11.68
CA SER A 184 16.16 38.04 -11.53
C SER A 184 16.10 37.20 -10.26
N ASP A 185 16.18 35.89 -10.43
CA ASP A 185 16.10 34.90 -9.34
C ASP A 185 16.82 33.61 -9.76
N GLU A 186 16.80 32.60 -8.89
CA GLU A 186 17.20 31.22 -9.22
C GLU A 186 16.01 30.43 -9.77
N TRP A 187 16.19 29.80 -10.94
CA TRP A 187 15.10 29.18 -11.69
C TRP A 187 15.12 27.65 -11.53
N TYR A 188 14.24 27.14 -10.68
CA TYR A 188 14.11 25.69 -10.46
C TYR A 188 13.41 25.00 -11.62
N ASP A 189 13.99 23.88 -12.07
CA ASP A 189 13.32 22.84 -12.83
C ASP A 189 12.61 21.87 -11.86
N PHE A 190 11.51 21.28 -12.31
CA PHE A 190 10.69 20.41 -11.46
C PHE A 190 10.46 19.03 -12.07
N TYR A 191 10.11 18.08 -11.20
CA TYR A 191 9.52 16.79 -11.56
C TYR A 191 8.29 16.51 -10.67
N ALA A 192 7.58 15.40 -10.92
CA ALA A 192 6.39 14.98 -10.14
C ALA A 192 5.32 16.08 -10.01
N LEU A 193 5.08 16.76 -11.12
CA LEU A 193 4.13 17.85 -11.24
C LEU A 193 2.68 17.36 -11.04
N SER A 194 1.94 17.96 -10.11
CA SER A 194 0.55 17.58 -9.78
C SER A 194 -0.42 17.90 -10.91
N ASP A 195 -1.21 16.92 -11.36
CA ASP A 195 -2.26 17.12 -12.37
C ASP A 195 -3.42 18.02 -11.89
N SER A 196 -3.57 18.18 -10.57
CA SER A 196 -4.62 19.01 -9.96
C SER A 196 -4.23 20.48 -9.81
N ARG A 197 -3.01 20.87 -10.20
CA ARG A 197 -2.53 22.25 -10.03
C ARG A 197 -3.12 23.20 -11.08
N HIS A 198 -3.27 24.45 -10.66
CA HIS A 198 -3.63 25.57 -11.53
C HIS A 198 -2.45 26.54 -11.62
N ASP A 199 -1.80 26.57 -12.77
CA ASP A 199 -0.64 27.44 -12.99
C ASP A 199 -1.04 28.93 -12.98
N LEU A 200 -0.19 29.74 -12.36
CA LEU A 200 -0.35 31.19 -12.25
C LEU A 200 0.71 31.93 -13.08
N LEU A 201 1.96 31.49 -12.95
CA LEU A 201 3.12 32.04 -13.64
C LEU A 201 3.86 30.92 -14.37
N VAL A 202 4.30 31.21 -15.59
CA VAL A 202 5.24 30.37 -16.34
C VAL A 202 6.50 31.15 -16.69
N LEU A 203 7.63 30.45 -16.72
CA LEU A 203 8.94 30.97 -17.07
C LEU A 203 9.23 30.72 -18.55
N ASP A 204 9.82 31.69 -19.24
CA ASP A 204 10.25 31.54 -20.64
C ASP A 204 11.74 31.18 -20.70
N GLU A 205 12.05 29.90 -20.87
CA GLU A 205 13.43 29.39 -20.90
C GLU A 205 14.32 30.03 -21.97
N ARG A 206 13.73 30.58 -23.04
CA ARG A 206 14.48 31.31 -24.09
C ARG A 206 15.07 32.64 -23.62
N SER A 207 14.70 33.10 -22.43
CA SER A 207 15.14 34.38 -21.86
C SER A 207 16.34 34.27 -20.93
N TYR A 208 16.76 33.05 -20.56
CA TYR A 208 17.95 32.75 -19.74
C TYR A 208 18.70 31.52 -20.30
N GLN A 209 19.75 31.07 -19.63
CA GLN A 209 20.56 29.91 -20.08
C GLN A 209 20.52 28.78 -19.06
N GLY A 210 20.46 27.53 -19.55
CA GLY A 210 20.62 26.32 -18.74
C GLY A 210 19.35 25.71 -18.15
N GLY A 211 18.16 26.18 -18.53
CA GLY A 211 16.88 25.54 -18.15
C GLY A 211 16.72 24.12 -18.71
N GLN A 212 16.06 23.25 -17.97
CA GLN A 212 15.87 21.83 -18.30
C GLN A 212 14.41 21.37 -18.13
N HIS A 213 13.47 22.30 -17.97
CA HIS A 213 12.06 21.99 -17.81
C HIS A 213 11.37 21.83 -19.18
N GLY A 214 11.81 22.58 -20.19
CA GLY A 214 11.32 22.50 -21.57
C GLY A 214 10.33 23.60 -21.95
N ASP A 215 9.52 23.35 -22.98
CA ASP A 215 8.71 24.39 -23.65
C ASP A 215 7.65 25.05 -22.75
N TYR A 216 7.21 24.35 -21.69
CA TYR A 216 6.25 24.86 -20.71
C TYR A 216 6.81 24.66 -19.30
N HIS A 217 7.17 25.76 -18.65
CA HIS A 217 7.84 25.78 -17.36
C HIS A 217 6.99 26.53 -16.32
N PRO A 218 6.10 25.86 -15.58
CA PRO A 218 5.37 26.49 -14.48
C PRO A 218 6.34 26.86 -13.34
N ILE A 219 6.17 28.06 -12.78
CA ILE A 219 7.02 28.56 -11.68
C ILE A 219 6.20 29.05 -10.49
N ALA A 220 4.88 29.19 -10.61
CA ALA A 220 3.98 29.40 -9.48
C ALA A 220 2.59 28.86 -9.80
N TRP A 221 1.92 28.26 -8.82
CA TRP A 221 0.61 27.62 -8.97
C TRP A 221 -0.14 27.54 -7.64
N TYR A 222 -1.42 27.17 -7.72
CA TYR A 222 -2.25 26.86 -6.56
C TYR A 222 -3.05 25.58 -6.79
N GLN A 223 -3.54 24.96 -5.72
CA GLN A 223 -4.45 23.82 -5.77
C GLN A 223 -5.26 23.69 -4.47
N GLU A 224 -6.42 23.05 -4.58
CA GLU A 224 -7.07 22.39 -3.45
C GLU A 224 -6.44 20.99 -3.34
N PHE A 225 -6.02 20.59 -2.15
CA PHE A 225 -5.31 19.34 -1.93
C PHE A 225 -5.69 18.71 -0.59
N ASP A 226 -6.17 17.46 -0.66
CA ASP A 226 -6.51 16.62 0.50
C ASP A 226 -7.36 17.37 1.55
N GLY A 227 -8.33 18.16 1.13
CA GLY A 227 -9.23 18.94 1.99
C GLY A 227 -8.81 20.39 2.29
N GLY A 228 -7.54 20.74 2.05
CA GLY A 228 -6.98 22.07 2.30
C GLY A 228 -6.51 22.80 1.04
N ARG A 229 -5.84 23.93 1.24
CA ARG A 229 -5.38 24.83 0.15
C ARG A 229 -3.87 24.91 0.12
N SER A 230 -3.30 24.81 -1.07
CA SER A 230 -1.85 24.96 -1.27
C SER A 230 -1.55 26.01 -2.34
N PHE A 231 -0.66 26.94 -2.01
CA PHE A 231 -0.05 27.87 -2.96
C PHE A 231 1.46 27.67 -2.94
N TYR A 232 2.07 27.64 -4.12
CA TYR A 232 3.52 27.57 -4.26
C TYR A 232 4.02 28.61 -5.25
N THR A 233 5.16 29.21 -4.91
CA THR A 233 5.96 30.05 -5.81
C THR A 233 7.42 29.60 -5.80
N GLY A 234 7.97 29.32 -6.96
CA GLY A 234 9.40 29.05 -7.16
C GLY A 234 10.28 30.31 -7.07
N LEU A 235 9.68 31.48 -6.86
CA LEU A 235 10.36 32.74 -6.60
C LEU A 235 10.69 32.93 -5.13
N GLY A 236 11.75 33.69 -4.84
CA GLY A 236 12.15 34.07 -3.48
C GLY A 236 13.54 33.60 -3.07
N HIS A 237 14.40 33.22 -4.03
CA HIS A 237 15.79 32.81 -3.75
C HIS A 237 16.62 33.99 -3.26
N VAL A 238 16.61 35.12 -3.97
CA VAL A 238 17.45 36.30 -3.62
C VAL A 238 16.74 37.29 -2.70
N GLU A 239 17.48 37.92 -1.79
CA GLU A 239 16.97 38.97 -0.89
C GLU A 239 16.28 40.13 -1.64
N ALA A 240 16.78 40.47 -2.84
CA ALA A 240 16.26 41.56 -3.66
C ALA A 240 14.80 41.34 -4.09
N MET A 241 14.35 40.08 -4.18
CA MET A 241 12.97 39.76 -4.56
C MET A 241 11.97 40.28 -3.55
N TYR A 242 12.29 40.21 -2.26
CA TYR A 242 11.43 40.69 -1.18
C TYR A 242 11.26 42.22 -1.13
N LYS A 243 11.93 42.98 -2.01
CA LYS A 243 11.74 44.42 -2.21
C LYS A 243 11.00 44.74 -3.52
N ASN A 244 10.74 43.75 -4.37
CA ASN A 244 10.07 43.92 -5.64
C ASN A 244 8.54 43.98 -5.45
N GLU A 245 7.90 45.04 -5.95
CA GLU A 245 6.46 45.27 -5.77
C GLU A 245 5.59 44.16 -6.38
N TRP A 246 5.99 43.57 -7.51
CA TRP A 246 5.24 42.48 -8.14
C TRP A 246 5.33 41.19 -7.34
N PHE A 247 6.49 40.89 -6.76
CA PHE A 247 6.63 39.71 -5.89
C PHE A 247 5.92 39.88 -4.56
N LEU A 248 5.93 41.09 -3.98
CA LEU A 248 5.17 41.38 -2.77
C LEU A 248 3.66 41.23 -3.01
N ALA A 249 3.14 41.70 -4.15
CA ALA A 249 1.75 41.48 -4.55
C ALA A 249 1.46 39.98 -4.76
N HIS A 250 2.36 39.26 -5.44
CA HIS A 250 2.22 37.83 -5.71
C HIS A 250 2.16 36.99 -4.44
N LEU A 251 3.14 37.18 -3.55
CA LEU A 251 3.22 36.48 -2.28
C LEU A 251 2.05 36.84 -1.35
N GLY A 252 1.64 38.11 -1.34
CA GLY A 252 0.46 38.55 -0.60
C GLY A 252 -0.82 37.85 -1.08
N GLY A 253 -1.09 37.84 -2.38
CA GLY A 253 -2.27 37.17 -2.92
C GLY A 253 -2.24 35.64 -2.79
N GLY A 254 -1.05 35.03 -2.82
CA GLY A 254 -0.88 33.61 -2.50
C GLY A 254 -1.21 33.29 -1.04
N LEU A 255 -0.77 34.17 -0.13
CA LEU A 255 -1.13 34.10 1.29
C LEU A 255 -2.64 34.31 1.52
N ASP A 256 -3.29 35.22 0.78
CA ASP A 256 -4.75 35.42 0.83
C ASP A 256 -5.50 34.15 0.41
N TYR A 257 -5.04 33.47 -0.65
CA TYR A 257 -5.62 32.19 -1.07
C TYR A 257 -5.49 31.12 0.01
N ALA A 258 -4.30 30.94 0.60
CA ALA A 258 -4.06 29.92 1.62
C ALA A 258 -4.93 30.14 2.88
N ILE A 259 -4.98 31.39 3.36
CA ILE A 259 -5.76 31.79 4.55
C ILE A 259 -7.27 31.70 4.29
N ALA A 260 -7.70 32.06 3.07
CA ALA A 260 -9.10 32.12 2.64
C ALA A 260 -10.00 32.86 3.68
N ASP A 261 -11.22 32.36 3.89
CA ASP A 261 -12.19 32.96 4.80
C ASP A 261 -11.93 32.62 6.29
N ARG A 262 -10.91 31.80 6.59
CA ARG A 262 -10.56 31.33 7.94
C ARG A 262 -11.69 30.56 8.63
N GLU A 263 -12.40 29.73 7.87
CA GLU A 263 -13.35 28.78 8.41
C GLU A 263 -12.67 27.88 9.45
N PRO A 264 -13.35 27.51 10.56
CA PRO A 264 -12.77 26.62 11.55
C PRO A 264 -12.28 25.31 10.95
N LEU A 265 -11.12 24.85 11.41
CA LEU A 265 -10.58 23.56 11.02
C LEU A 265 -11.48 22.45 11.57
N ASP A 266 -11.86 21.52 10.70
CA ASP A 266 -12.69 20.37 11.04
C ASP A 266 -11.82 19.11 11.09
N TYR A 267 -11.37 18.76 12.29
CA TYR A 267 -10.55 17.57 12.49
C TYR A 267 -11.35 16.26 12.39
N ASN A 268 -12.69 16.29 12.33
CA ASN A 268 -13.49 15.07 12.22
C ASN A 268 -13.38 14.40 10.84
N ARG A 269 -13.05 15.17 9.79
CA ARG A 269 -12.77 14.64 8.43
C ARG A 269 -11.33 14.18 8.22
N THR A 270 -10.47 14.33 9.22
CA THR A 270 -9.05 13.97 9.10
C THR A 270 -8.84 12.50 9.36
N ARG A 271 -7.80 11.92 8.76
CA ARG A 271 -7.42 10.54 9.06
C ARG A 271 -7.10 10.41 10.54
N PRO A 272 -7.64 9.43 11.27
CA PRO A 272 -7.27 9.22 12.67
C PRO A 272 -5.76 9.01 12.81
N ASP A 273 -5.17 9.37 13.96
CA ASP A 273 -3.72 9.19 14.12
C ASP A 273 -3.36 7.70 14.01
N PRO A 274 -2.62 7.28 12.98
CA PRO A 274 -2.49 5.87 12.66
C PRO A 274 -1.47 5.18 13.58
N ARG A 275 -0.79 5.91 14.47
CA ARG A 275 0.06 5.33 15.52
C ARG A 275 -0.74 4.71 16.67
N ARG A 276 -2.05 4.96 16.70
CA ARG A 276 -2.97 4.39 17.70
C ARG A 276 -3.47 2.99 17.35
N PHE A 277 -3.10 2.48 16.17
CA PHE A 277 -3.29 1.08 15.86
C PHE A 277 -2.35 0.20 16.67
N LYS A 278 -2.85 -0.94 17.11
CA LYS A 278 -2.10 -1.97 17.83
C LYS A 278 -2.36 -3.32 17.20
N GLN A 279 -1.32 -4.14 17.13
CA GLN A 279 -1.44 -5.52 16.72
C GLN A 279 -1.75 -6.40 17.94
N ASN A 280 -2.94 -7.00 18.00
CA ASN A 280 -3.29 -8.01 19.00
C ASN A 280 -3.07 -9.41 18.40
N VAL A 281 -1.90 -9.98 18.70
CA VAL A 281 -1.53 -11.34 18.26
C VAL A 281 -2.38 -12.38 19.01
N LEU A 282 -3.11 -13.19 18.25
CA LEU A 282 -4.00 -14.22 18.80
C LEU A 282 -3.30 -15.58 18.88
N VAL A 283 -2.50 -15.90 17.87
CA VAL A 283 -1.64 -17.09 17.79
C VAL A 283 -0.43 -16.78 16.91
N ASP A 284 0.72 -17.37 17.23
CA ASP A 284 1.97 -17.29 16.48
C ASP A 284 2.59 -18.69 16.31
N ASN A 285 3.77 -18.78 15.67
CA ASN A 285 4.46 -20.04 15.40
C ASN A 285 3.61 -21.02 14.57
N LEU A 286 2.90 -20.48 13.58
CA LEU A 286 2.21 -21.27 12.56
C LEU A 286 3.22 -21.79 11.53
N VAL A 287 3.06 -23.04 11.10
CA VAL A 287 3.82 -23.64 9.99
C VAL A 287 3.12 -23.35 8.68
N GLU A 288 3.74 -22.57 7.79
CA GLU A 288 3.20 -22.23 6.46
C GLU A 288 1.69 -21.89 6.45
N PRO A 289 1.23 -20.92 7.26
CA PRO A 289 -0.16 -20.50 7.23
C PRO A 289 -0.46 -19.78 5.91
N ILE A 290 -1.57 -20.14 5.26
CA ILE A 290 -1.85 -19.65 3.90
C ILE A 290 -3.27 -19.12 3.69
N SER A 291 -4.20 -19.50 4.55
CA SER A 291 -5.59 -19.06 4.46
C SER A 291 -6.24 -19.13 5.83
N PHE A 292 -7.14 -18.20 6.11
CA PHE A 292 -8.01 -18.29 7.28
C PHE A 292 -9.43 -17.85 6.97
N ASP A 293 -10.36 -18.30 7.81
CA ASP A 293 -11.72 -17.76 7.83
C ASP A 293 -12.29 -17.79 9.25
N LEU A 294 -13.29 -16.96 9.52
CA LEU A 294 -13.82 -16.71 10.85
C LEU A 294 -15.32 -16.91 10.95
N THR A 295 -15.76 -17.41 12.09
CA THR A 295 -17.18 -17.50 12.45
C THR A 295 -17.84 -16.11 12.51
N GLN A 296 -19.14 -16.02 12.22
CA GLN A 296 -19.86 -14.72 12.17
C GLN A 296 -19.82 -13.95 13.49
N ASP A 297 -19.74 -14.65 14.62
CA ASP A 297 -19.64 -14.06 15.95
C ASP A 297 -18.18 -13.80 16.41
N TYR A 298 -17.22 -14.08 15.54
CA TYR A 298 -15.78 -13.93 15.76
C TYR A 298 -15.23 -14.75 16.93
N SER A 299 -15.96 -15.78 17.39
CA SER A 299 -15.55 -16.60 18.52
C SER A 299 -14.49 -17.63 18.15
N ALA A 300 -14.44 -18.02 16.87
CA ALA A 300 -13.50 -18.99 16.34
C ALA A 300 -12.98 -18.64 14.93
N VAL A 301 -11.76 -19.12 14.65
CA VAL A 301 -11.08 -18.98 13.35
C VAL A 301 -10.58 -20.33 12.86
N MET A 302 -10.79 -20.64 11.59
CA MET A 302 -10.10 -21.71 10.87
C MET A 302 -8.79 -21.18 10.28
N ILE A 303 -7.71 -21.94 10.41
CA ILE A 303 -6.41 -21.61 9.83
C ILE A 303 -5.91 -22.81 9.03
N GLY A 304 -5.77 -22.62 7.72
CA GLY A 304 -5.19 -23.60 6.80
C GLY A 304 -3.67 -23.46 6.73
N GLN A 305 -2.97 -24.59 6.86
CA GLN A 305 -1.53 -24.70 6.65
C GLN A 305 -1.26 -25.51 5.38
N ARG A 306 -0.35 -25.02 4.54
CA ARG A 306 -0.10 -25.59 3.19
C ARG A 306 0.14 -27.10 3.22
N GLN A 307 0.84 -27.59 4.24
CA GLN A 307 1.16 -29.02 4.43
C GLN A 307 -0.06 -29.93 4.72
N GLY A 308 -1.29 -29.41 4.62
CA GLY A 308 -2.52 -30.19 4.77
C GLY A 308 -3.15 -30.08 6.15
N LYS A 309 -2.58 -29.32 7.09
CA LYS A 309 -3.15 -29.21 8.44
C LYS A 309 -4.19 -28.10 8.50
N LEU A 310 -5.37 -28.43 9.01
CA LEU A 310 -6.44 -27.48 9.29
C LEU A 310 -6.61 -27.32 10.80
N LEU A 311 -6.61 -26.07 11.26
CA LEU A 311 -6.63 -25.71 12.66
C LEU A 311 -7.89 -24.91 13.01
N TRP A 312 -8.36 -25.05 14.24
CA TRP A 312 -9.40 -24.25 14.88
C TRP A 312 -8.80 -23.47 16.05
N LEU A 313 -8.91 -22.15 16.01
CA LEU A 313 -8.52 -21.26 17.09
C LEU A 313 -9.76 -20.76 17.85
N ASP A 314 -9.85 -21.05 19.14
CA ASP A 314 -10.81 -20.40 20.04
C ASP A 314 -10.29 -19.01 20.42
N VAL A 315 -10.88 -17.94 19.90
CA VAL A 315 -10.36 -16.57 20.02
C VAL A 315 -10.23 -16.13 21.47
N ALA A 316 -11.28 -16.34 22.28
CA ALA A 316 -11.29 -15.89 23.68
C ALA A 316 -10.23 -16.58 24.55
N SER A 317 -10.02 -17.89 24.35
CA SER A 317 -9.04 -18.67 25.13
C SER A 317 -7.66 -18.76 24.50
N ARG A 318 -7.51 -18.30 23.24
CA ARG A 318 -6.32 -18.45 22.39
C ARG A 318 -5.85 -19.90 22.26
N LYS A 319 -6.79 -20.84 22.30
CA LYS A 319 -6.47 -22.27 22.26
C LYS A 319 -6.61 -22.80 20.85
N LEU A 320 -5.54 -23.42 20.36
CA LEU A 320 -5.48 -24.04 19.05
C LEU A 320 -5.86 -25.54 19.13
N HIS A 321 -6.64 -25.99 18.16
CA HIS A 321 -7.11 -27.37 18.00
C HIS A 321 -6.84 -27.84 16.57
N THR A 322 -6.33 -29.05 16.37
CA THR A 322 -6.28 -29.65 15.02
C THR A 322 -7.67 -30.14 14.63
N MET A 323 -8.22 -29.63 13.53
CA MET A 323 -9.49 -30.08 12.96
C MET A 323 -9.30 -31.35 12.13
N ALA A 324 -8.32 -31.34 11.24
CA ALA A 324 -7.99 -32.44 10.32
C ALA A 324 -6.56 -32.28 9.77
N GLU A 325 -6.05 -33.37 9.19
CA GLU A 325 -4.84 -33.39 8.36
C GLU A 325 -5.21 -34.05 7.03
N PHE A 326 -5.18 -33.27 5.95
CA PHE A 326 -5.48 -33.70 4.60
C PHE A 326 -4.27 -34.41 3.99
N GLU A 327 -4.52 -35.50 3.24
CA GLU A 327 -3.52 -36.09 2.37
C GLU A 327 -3.43 -35.24 1.09
N VAL A 328 -2.42 -34.37 1.04
CA VAL A 328 -2.22 -33.42 -0.07
C VAL A 328 -1.03 -33.81 -0.93
N PHE A 329 -1.04 -33.38 -2.20
CA PHE A 329 0.06 -33.65 -3.12
C PHE A 329 1.39 -33.05 -2.60
N ALA A 330 2.38 -33.93 -2.44
CA ALA A 330 3.60 -33.79 -1.66
C ALA A 330 4.24 -32.37 -1.60
N PRO A 331 4.21 -31.68 -0.44
CA PRO A 331 4.83 -30.36 -0.24
C PRO A 331 6.37 -30.35 -0.26
N HIS A 332 7.04 -31.50 -0.45
CA HIS A 332 8.51 -31.63 -0.42
C HIS A 332 9.26 -30.96 -1.59
N LYS A 333 8.54 -30.36 -2.54
CA LYS A 333 9.15 -29.60 -3.65
C LYS A 333 9.28 -28.10 -3.39
N ASN A 334 8.84 -27.58 -2.23
CA ASN A 334 8.75 -26.14 -1.97
C ASN A 334 7.95 -25.43 -3.07
N VAL A 335 6.73 -25.90 -3.32
CA VAL A 335 5.79 -25.39 -4.33
C VAL A 335 4.45 -25.04 -3.70
N GLU A 336 3.61 -24.30 -4.42
CA GLU A 336 2.33 -23.75 -3.91
C GLU A 336 1.22 -24.79 -3.70
N PHE A 337 1.45 -26.07 -4.02
CA PHE A 337 0.46 -27.13 -3.86
C PHE A 337 0.31 -27.56 -2.40
N GLY A 338 -0.92 -27.85 -1.99
CA GLY A 338 -1.21 -28.28 -0.63
C GLY A 338 -2.69 -28.14 -0.28
N LEU A 339 -2.98 -27.92 1.01
CA LEU A 339 -4.20 -27.19 1.35
C LEU A 339 -4.03 -25.77 0.78
N VAL A 340 -5.09 -25.16 0.26
CA VAL A 340 -5.01 -23.88 -0.47
C VAL A 340 -5.93 -22.83 0.15
N ALA A 341 -7.18 -23.18 0.46
CA ALA A 341 -8.13 -22.22 1.01
C ALA A 341 -9.20 -22.90 1.85
N VAL A 342 -9.78 -22.17 2.81
CA VAL A 342 -10.90 -22.62 3.63
C VAL A 342 -11.94 -21.52 3.81
N ALA A 343 -13.20 -21.90 3.98
CA ALA A 343 -14.28 -20.98 4.33
C ALA A 343 -15.32 -21.67 5.22
N PHE A 344 -15.85 -20.95 6.20
CA PHE A 344 -17.06 -21.33 6.91
C PHE A 344 -18.27 -21.12 6.00
N ASP A 345 -19.27 -21.99 6.12
CA ASP A 345 -20.57 -21.67 5.55
C ASP A 345 -21.19 -20.45 6.26
N PRO A 346 -21.88 -19.54 5.56
CA PRO A 346 -22.60 -18.43 6.21
C PRO A 346 -23.66 -18.91 7.22
N GLY A 347 -24.13 -20.15 7.12
CA GLY A 347 -25.03 -20.79 8.08
C GLY A 347 -24.34 -21.70 9.10
N PHE A 348 -23.01 -21.60 9.28
CA PHE A 348 -22.20 -22.52 10.08
C PHE A 348 -22.77 -22.81 11.48
N ASP A 349 -23.27 -21.79 12.19
CA ASP A 349 -23.85 -21.94 13.54
C ASP A 349 -25.05 -22.91 13.61
N THR A 350 -25.64 -23.23 12.46
CA THR A 350 -26.78 -24.13 12.34
C THR A 350 -26.44 -25.45 11.64
N ASN A 351 -25.60 -25.41 10.61
CA ASN A 351 -25.32 -26.58 9.77
C ASN A 351 -23.95 -27.22 10.04
N ASN A 352 -23.03 -26.52 10.70
CA ASN A 352 -21.66 -26.94 10.95
C ASN A 352 -20.87 -27.30 9.67
N ILE A 353 -21.17 -26.66 8.53
CA ILE A 353 -20.53 -26.94 7.24
C ILE A 353 -19.36 -26.00 6.99
N ILE A 354 -18.25 -26.54 6.47
CA ILE A 354 -17.10 -25.77 5.97
C ILE A 354 -16.72 -26.23 4.57
N TYR A 355 -16.02 -25.37 3.85
CA TYR A 355 -15.47 -25.61 2.53
C TYR A 355 -13.95 -25.60 2.60
N ALA A 356 -13.30 -26.53 1.90
CA ALA A 356 -11.85 -26.59 1.79
C ALA A 356 -11.45 -26.85 0.33
N MET A 357 -10.40 -26.14 -0.10
CA MET A 357 -9.77 -26.31 -1.41
C MET A 357 -8.34 -26.82 -1.23
N TYR A 358 -7.99 -27.93 -1.88
CA TYR A 358 -6.68 -28.58 -1.73
C TYR A 358 -6.26 -29.35 -2.98
N ASN A 359 -4.95 -29.58 -3.13
CA ASN A 359 -4.37 -30.31 -4.23
C ASN A 359 -4.08 -31.78 -3.86
N LEU A 360 -4.40 -32.68 -4.78
CA LEU A 360 -4.13 -34.12 -4.67
C LEU A 360 -3.70 -34.70 -6.03
N ALA A 361 -3.11 -35.89 -6.00
CA ALA A 361 -2.88 -36.65 -7.23
C ALA A 361 -4.23 -37.12 -7.81
N ASP A 362 -4.35 -37.12 -9.13
CA ASP A 362 -5.51 -37.75 -9.79
C ASP A 362 -5.31 -39.27 -9.87
N GLU A 363 -6.05 -40.02 -9.07
CA GLU A 363 -5.97 -41.49 -9.07
C GLU A 363 -6.47 -42.13 -10.37
N SER A 364 -7.28 -41.42 -11.17
CA SER A 364 -7.76 -41.91 -12.46
C SER A 364 -6.66 -41.87 -13.53
N GLY A 365 -5.68 -40.98 -13.37
CA GLY A 365 -4.62 -40.69 -14.34
C GLY A 365 -5.08 -39.90 -15.56
N GLU A 366 -6.27 -39.30 -15.54
CA GLU A 366 -6.75 -38.42 -16.62
C GLU A 366 -6.07 -37.04 -16.58
N ALA A 367 -5.79 -36.54 -15.37
CA ALA A 367 -4.98 -35.38 -15.09
C ALA A 367 -3.70 -35.77 -14.31
N GLU A 368 -2.76 -34.83 -14.18
CA GLU A 368 -1.57 -35.06 -13.34
C GLU A 368 -1.91 -34.82 -11.86
N LEU A 369 -2.62 -33.72 -11.60
CA LEU A 369 -3.12 -33.30 -10.29
C LEU A 369 -4.57 -32.84 -10.39
N LEU A 370 -5.25 -32.81 -9.25
CA LEU A 370 -6.53 -32.13 -9.09
C LEU A 370 -6.37 -31.01 -8.06
N GLN A 371 -6.99 -29.87 -8.32
CA GLN A 371 -7.36 -28.91 -7.29
C GLN A 371 -8.83 -29.12 -6.98
N ARG A 372 -9.08 -29.71 -5.81
CA ARG A 372 -10.40 -30.13 -5.36
C ARG A 372 -11.01 -29.09 -4.44
N LEU A 373 -12.28 -28.76 -4.67
CA LEU A 373 -13.14 -28.04 -3.74
C LEU A 373 -14.16 -29.02 -3.18
N SER A 374 -14.16 -29.17 -1.85
CA SER A 374 -15.09 -30.05 -1.13
C SER A 374 -15.75 -29.31 0.02
N GLN A 375 -16.94 -29.77 0.40
CA GLN A 375 -17.59 -29.39 1.66
C GLN A 375 -17.57 -30.55 2.66
N PHE A 376 -17.58 -30.20 3.94
CA PHE A 376 -17.46 -31.13 5.06
C PHE A 376 -18.30 -30.65 6.25
N THR A 377 -18.68 -31.57 7.12
CA THR A 377 -19.32 -31.28 8.41
C THR A 377 -18.29 -31.27 9.54
N VAL A 378 -18.45 -30.35 10.49
CA VAL A 378 -17.65 -30.24 11.71
C VAL A 378 -18.41 -30.84 12.90
N VAL A 379 -17.73 -31.69 13.69
CA VAL A 379 -18.23 -32.26 14.94
C VAL A 379 -17.16 -32.07 16.02
N ASP A 380 -17.52 -31.41 17.12
CA ASP A 380 -16.61 -31.15 18.25
C ASP A 380 -15.26 -30.52 17.82
N LYS A 381 -15.32 -29.51 16.94
CA LYS A 381 -14.15 -28.80 16.37
C LYS A 381 -13.21 -29.71 15.56
N LYS A 382 -13.71 -30.84 15.06
CA LYS A 382 -13.01 -31.73 14.13
C LYS A 382 -13.80 -31.89 12.86
N LEU A 383 -13.08 -32.09 11.75
CA LEU A 383 -13.72 -32.41 10.49
C LEU A 383 -14.14 -33.88 10.49
N ASP A 384 -15.40 -34.16 10.16
CA ASP A 384 -15.81 -35.52 9.81
C ASP A 384 -15.37 -35.81 8.37
N MET A 385 -14.20 -36.41 8.19
CA MET A 385 -13.66 -36.74 6.87
C MET A 385 -14.58 -37.68 6.06
N SER A 386 -15.48 -38.43 6.72
CA SER A 386 -16.44 -39.29 6.00
C SER A 386 -17.63 -38.52 5.42
N SER A 387 -17.79 -37.25 5.79
CA SER A 387 -18.83 -36.35 5.30
C SER A 387 -18.45 -35.58 4.03
N GLU A 388 -17.26 -35.83 3.47
CA GLU A 388 -16.77 -35.14 2.27
C GLU A 388 -17.79 -35.22 1.12
N GLN A 389 -18.16 -34.06 0.58
CA GLN A 389 -18.88 -33.93 -0.67
C GLN A 389 -18.02 -33.11 -1.63
N VAL A 390 -17.50 -33.76 -2.67
CA VAL A 390 -16.72 -33.10 -3.73
C VAL A 390 -17.65 -32.23 -4.56
N LEU A 391 -17.34 -30.94 -4.65
CA LEU A 391 -18.09 -29.98 -5.47
C LEU A 391 -17.44 -29.86 -6.85
N LEU A 392 -16.12 -29.66 -6.89
CA LEU A 392 -15.36 -29.48 -8.13
C LEU A 392 -14.02 -30.19 -8.04
N ASP A 393 -13.66 -30.89 -9.10
CA ASP A 393 -12.30 -31.36 -9.37
C ASP A 393 -11.78 -30.60 -10.60
N ILE A 394 -10.78 -29.74 -10.39
CA ILE A 394 -10.17 -28.94 -11.45
C ILE A 394 -8.83 -29.58 -11.85
N PRO A 395 -8.67 -30.04 -13.10
CA PRO A 395 -7.41 -30.61 -13.56
C PRO A 395 -6.26 -29.59 -13.51
N ASN A 396 -5.19 -29.95 -12.79
CA ASN A 396 -3.94 -29.19 -12.76
C ASN A 396 -2.79 -30.00 -13.35
N ASP A 397 -1.84 -29.29 -13.94
CA ASP A 397 -0.56 -29.79 -14.38
C ASP A 397 0.41 -29.83 -13.17
N ASN A 398 1.23 -30.89 -13.07
CA ASN A 398 2.28 -31.05 -12.05
C ASN A 398 3.53 -30.26 -12.42
N THR A 399 3.31 -28.96 -12.62
CA THR A 399 4.33 -27.94 -12.82
C THR A 399 4.25 -26.90 -11.70
N CYS A 400 5.27 -26.08 -11.54
CA CYS A 400 5.12 -24.82 -10.82
C CYS A 400 4.34 -23.84 -11.73
N CYS A 401 3.42 -22.99 -11.30
CA CYS A 401 3.02 -22.48 -9.99
C CYS A 401 1.56 -21.97 -10.11
N HIS A 402 1.12 -21.02 -9.29
CA HIS A 402 -0.15 -20.27 -9.39
C HIS A 402 -1.39 -21.14 -9.12
N THR A 403 -1.56 -21.52 -7.86
CA THR A 403 -2.76 -22.24 -7.41
C THR A 403 -3.96 -21.31 -7.15
N GLY A 404 -3.78 -19.99 -7.16
CA GLY A 404 -4.74 -19.04 -6.58
C GLY A 404 -4.75 -19.19 -5.06
N GLY A 405 -5.86 -18.85 -4.40
CA GLY A 405 -6.06 -19.41 -3.06
C GLY A 405 -6.99 -18.74 -2.08
N ASN A 406 -8.17 -18.29 -2.52
CA ASN A 406 -9.14 -17.73 -1.60
C ASN A 406 -10.58 -18.12 -1.93
N LEU A 407 -11.39 -18.25 -0.87
CA LEU A 407 -12.79 -18.65 -0.88
C LEU A 407 -13.57 -17.59 -0.09
N GLU A 408 -14.56 -16.96 -0.73
CA GLU A 408 -15.37 -15.92 -0.10
C GLU A 408 -16.84 -16.12 -0.42
N PHE A 409 -17.71 -15.93 0.56
CA PHE A 409 -19.15 -15.94 0.35
C PHE A 409 -19.68 -14.51 0.17
N ASP A 410 -20.60 -14.32 -0.77
CA ASP A 410 -21.46 -13.14 -0.74
C ASP A 410 -22.63 -13.32 0.23
N ARG A 411 -23.29 -12.20 0.55
CA ARG A 411 -24.52 -12.18 1.36
C ARG A 411 -25.70 -12.99 0.78
N HIS A 412 -25.64 -13.41 -0.48
CA HIS A 412 -26.67 -14.22 -1.15
C HIS A 412 -26.41 -15.72 -1.05
N GLY A 413 -25.29 -16.12 -0.43
CA GLY A 413 -24.90 -17.53 -0.26
C GLY A 413 -24.18 -18.11 -1.47
N ASN A 414 -23.67 -17.28 -2.38
CA ASN A 414 -22.80 -17.72 -3.46
C ASN A 414 -21.35 -17.78 -2.97
N LEU A 415 -20.68 -18.88 -3.28
CA LEU A 415 -19.26 -19.08 -3.03
C LEU A 415 -18.46 -18.63 -4.26
N PHE A 416 -17.53 -17.71 -4.02
CA PHE A 416 -16.51 -17.31 -4.98
C PHE A 416 -15.24 -18.13 -4.75
N VAL A 417 -14.63 -18.58 -5.84
CA VAL A 417 -13.46 -19.48 -5.81
C VAL A 417 -12.37 -18.91 -6.71
N ALA A 418 -11.27 -18.45 -6.12
CA ALA A 418 -10.15 -17.88 -6.85
C ALA A 418 -9.14 -18.96 -7.27
N LEU A 419 -8.93 -19.10 -8.58
CA LEU A 419 -8.07 -20.12 -9.18
C LEU A 419 -7.00 -19.48 -10.05
N GLY A 420 -5.73 -19.80 -9.77
CA GLY A 420 -4.61 -19.41 -10.61
C GLY A 420 -4.58 -20.16 -11.95
N ASP A 421 -3.75 -19.68 -12.86
CA ASP A 421 -3.67 -20.15 -14.25
C ASP A 421 -2.96 -21.49 -14.41
N ASN A 422 -2.26 -21.92 -13.36
CA ASN A 422 -1.41 -23.11 -13.32
C ASN A 422 -0.50 -23.24 -14.56
N SER A 423 0.00 -22.11 -15.03
CA SER A 423 0.90 -21.99 -16.17
C SER A 423 2.28 -21.56 -15.70
N ASN A 424 3.30 -22.27 -16.14
CA ASN A 424 4.68 -22.04 -15.74
C ASN A 424 5.26 -20.82 -16.47
N PRO A 425 5.75 -19.80 -15.74
CA PRO A 425 6.19 -18.55 -16.35
C PRO A 425 7.60 -18.60 -16.95
N PHE A 426 8.43 -19.61 -16.65
CA PHE A 426 9.89 -19.50 -16.88
C PHE A 426 10.35 -19.55 -18.34
N GLU A 427 9.51 -20.00 -19.28
CA GLU A 427 9.81 -20.00 -20.73
C GLU A 427 9.14 -18.83 -21.48
N SER A 428 8.73 -17.76 -20.76
CA SER A 428 7.99 -16.64 -21.34
C SER A 428 8.77 -15.32 -21.41
N ASN A 429 10.09 -15.33 -21.19
CA ASN A 429 10.92 -14.11 -21.14
C ASN A 429 10.32 -13.05 -20.20
N ASP A 430 9.83 -13.50 -19.04
CA ASP A 430 9.18 -12.71 -18.00
C ASP A 430 7.89 -11.96 -18.46
N SER A 431 7.26 -12.43 -19.55
CA SER A 431 6.01 -11.86 -20.13
C SER A 431 4.82 -12.81 -19.99
N GLY A 432 3.73 -12.57 -20.72
CA GLY A 432 2.58 -13.49 -20.79
C GLY A 432 2.95 -14.82 -21.47
N PRO A 433 2.85 -15.99 -20.80
CA PRO A 433 3.18 -17.26 -21.42
C PRO A 433 2.13 -17.65 -22.47
N MET A 434 2.55 -17.80 -23.73
CA MET A 434 1.68 -18.11 -24.87
C MET A 434 2.29 -19.13 -25.85
N ASN A 435 3.01 -20.12 -25.33
CA ASN A 435 3.77 -21.07 -26.12
C ASN A 435 2.88 -22.04 -26.91
N ASN A 436 2.73 -21.75 -28.21
CA ASN A 436 1.90 -22.49 -29.16
C ASN A 436 2.57 -23.77 -29.73
N THR A 437 3.76 -24.14 -29.27
CA THR A 437 4.45 -25.38 -29.72
C THR A 437 3.80 -26.64 -29.13
N ALA A 438 4.16 -27.80 -29.69
CA ALA A 438 3.63 -29.09 -29.21
C ALA A 438 4.12 -29.42 -27.78
N GLU A 439 5.33 -29.00 -27.44
CA GLU A 439 6.00 -29.22 -26.15
C GLU A 439 5.65 -28.13 -25.11
N GLY A 440 5.28 -26.93 -25.55
CA GLY A 440 5.01 -25.75 -24.70
C GLY A 440 3.72 -25.78 -23.87
N LYS A 441 3.08 -26.94 -23.66
CA LYS A 441 1.76 -27.07 -23.00
C LYS A 441 1.67 -26.36 -21.63
N TYR A 442 2.73 -26.44 -20.84
CA TYR A 442 2.80 -25.86 -19.48
C TYR A 442 3.14 -24.37 -19.49
N HIS A 443 3.53 -23.81 -20.64
CA HIS A 443 3.94 -22.41 -20.83
C HIS A 443 2.95 -21.65 -21.73
N ASP A 444 1.67 -22.02 -21.66
CA ASP A 444 0.59 -21.50 -22.49
C ASP A 444 -0.62 -21.14 -21.63
N ALA A 445 -0.67 -19.90 -21.13
CA ALA A 445 -1.81 -19.38 -20.38
C ALA A 445 -2.98 -18.95 -21.30
N LEU A 446 -2.80 -18.94 -22.63
CA LEU A 446 -3.93 -18.84 -23.55
C LEU A 446 -4.80 -20.11 -23.49
N ARG A 447 -4.21 -21.27 -23.16
CA ARG A 447 -4.95 -22.51 -22.92
C ARG A 447 -5.80 -22.48 -21.65
N THR A 448 -5.41 -21.69 -20.64
CA THR A 448 -6.04 -21.65 -19.31
C THR A 448 -6.81 -20.35 -19.10
N SER A 449 -6.15 -19.28 -18.64
CA SER A 449 -6.77 -18.00 -18.26
C SER A 449 -7.66 -17.41 -19.34
N SER A 450 -7.21 -17.46 -20.59
CA SER A 450 -7.94 -16.92 -21.74
C SER A 450 -8.77 -17.96 -22.52
N ASN A 451 -8.92 -19.18 -21.99
CA ASN A 451 -9.80 -20.19 -22.56
C ASN A 451 -11.13 -20.21 -21.77
N SER A 452 -12.24 -19.96 -22.46
CA SER A 452 -13.56 -19.94 -21.83
C SER A 452 -14.07 -21.31 -21.38
N GLN A 453 -13.38 -22.39 -21.77
CA GLN A 453 -13.73 -23.77 -21.40
C GLN A 453 -12.82 -24.39 -20.33
N ASP A 454 -11.83 -23.65 -19.83
CA ASP A 454 -10.94 -24.06 -18.74
C ASP A 454 -11.28 -23.25 -17.47
N LEU A 455 -11.28 -23.89 -16.30
CA LEU A 455 -11.60 -23.23 -15.02
C LEU A 455 -10.38 -22.58 -14.36
N ARG A 456 -9.17 -22.82 -14.86
CA ARG A 456 -7.93 -22.21 -14.34
C ARG A 456 -7.76 -20.78 -14.84
N GLY A 457 -7.17 -19.93 -14.00
CA GLY A 457 -7.01 -18.51 -14.27
C GLY A 457 -8.35 -17.78 -14.32
N LYS A 458 -9.20 -18.07 -13.31
CA LYS A 458 -10.58 -17.59 -13.17
C LYS A 458 -10.88 -17.25 -11.71
N ILE A 459 -11.93 -16.46 -11.52
CA ILE A 459 -12.71 -16.48 -10.27
C ILE A 459 -14.09 -17.05 -10.61
N LEU A 460 -14.42 -18.19 -9.99
CA LEU A 460 -15.70 -18.86 -10.17
C LEU A 460 -16.74 -18.31 -9.19
N ARG A 461 -18.03 -18.46 -9.53
CA ARG A 461 -19.13 -18.16 -8.62
C ARG A 461 -20.20 -19.24 -8.72
N ILE A 462 -20.42 -19.97 -7.64
CA ILE A 462 -21.38 -21.08 -7.54
C ILE A 462 -22.27 -20.94 -6.30
N THR A 463 -23.40 -21.63 -6.24
CA THR A 463 -24.24 -21.71 -5.04
C THR A 463 -24.19 -23.14 -4.49
N PRO A 464 -23.40 -23.45 -3.46
CA PRO A 464 -23.29 -24.81 -2.93
C PRO A 464 -24.59 -25.30 -2.28
N ASP A 465 -24.98 -26.55 -2.58
CA ASP A 465 -26.07 -27.24 -1.89
C ASP A 465 -25.53 -27.90 -0.62
N LYS A 466 -26.23 -27.71 0.51
CA LYS A 466 -25.83 -28.25 1.81
C LYS A 466 -25.86 -29.78 1.84
N GLU A 467 -26.63 -30.40 0.95
CA GLU A 467 -26.69 -31.86 0.78
C GLU A 467 -25.69 -32.39 -0.28
N GLY A 468 -24.88 -31.51 -0.89
CA GLY A 468 -23.86 -31.84 -1.88
C GLY A 468 -24.22 -31.38 -3.30
N GLY A 469 -23.20 -31.05 -4.09
CA GLY A 469 -23.34 -30.42 -5.40
C GLY A 469 -23.51 -28.90 -5.31
N TYR A 470 -23.79 -28.25 -6.44
CA TYR A 470 -23.97 -26.80 -6.50
C TYR A 470 -24.89 -26.40 -7.66
N ALA A 471 -25.44 -25.20 -7.59
CA ALA A 471 -26.15 -24.53 -8.67
C ALA A 471 -25.31 -23.39 -9.27
N ILE A 472 -25.66 -22.98 -10.50
CA ILE A 472 -25.08 -21.81 -11.15
C ILE A 472 -25.95 -20.57 -10.86
N PRO A 473 -25.44 -19.55 -10.16
CA PRO A 473 -26.18 -18.32 -9.94
C PRO A 473 -26.31 -17.49 -11.23
N GLN A 474 -27.41 -16.75 -11.34
CA GLN A 474 -27.63 -15.83 -12.47
C GLN A 474 -26.60 -14.69 -12.46
N GLY A 475 -26.11 -14.31 -13.65
CA GLY A 475 -25.17 -13.19 -13.81
C GLY A 475 -23.70 -13.61 -13.83
N ASN A 476 -23.41 -14.90 -14.02
CA ASN A 476 -22.07 -15.35 -14.41
C ASN A 476 -21.79 -14.95 -15.87
N LEU A 477 -20.51 -14.95 -16.25
CA LEU A 477 -20.04 -14.47 -17.56
C LEU A 477 -20.65 -15.26 -18.72
N PHE A 478 -20.82 -16.57 -18.54
CA PHE A 478 -21.38 -17.46 -19.55
C PHE A 478 -22.70 -18.07 -19.08
N THR A 479 -23.72 -17.95 -19.91
CA THR A 479 -25.05 -18.56 -19.66
C THR A 479 -25.32 -19.79 -20.54
N ALA A 480 -24.42 -20.09 -21.48
CA ALA A 480 -24.55 -21.20 -22.42
C ALA A 480 -23.21 -21.94 -22.50
N ASP A 481 -23.24 -23.24 -22.21
CA ASP A 481 -22.07 -24.10 -22.10
C ASP A 481 -21.21 -24.12 -23.38
N GLU A 482 -21.78 -23.84 -24.54
CA GLU A 482 -21.07 -23.75 -25.82
C GLU A 482 -20.12 -22.56 -25.92
N ASN A 483 -20.40 -21.47 -25.19
CA ASN A 483 -19.59 -20.25 -25.20
C ASN A 483 -18.54 -20.25 -24.09
N GLY A 484 -18.76 -21.00 -23.02
CA GLY A 484 -17.83 -21.13 -21.91
C GLY A 484 -18.47 -21.79 -20.70
N ARG A 485 -17.65 -22.07 -19.71
CA ARG A 485 -18.08 -22.73 -18.47
C ARG A 485 -18.97 -21.80 -17.64
N PRO A 486 -20.19 -22.24 -17.26
CA PRO A 486 -21.16 -21.40 -16.58
C PRO A 486 -20.73 -21.00 -15.15
N GLU A 487 -19.74 -21.66 -14.56
CA GLU A 487 -19.16 -21.33 -13.26
C GLU A 487 -18.35 -20.03 -13.28
N ILE A 488 -17.88 -19.59 -14.45
CA ILE A 488 -16.95 -18.46 -14.58
C ILE A 488 -17.67 -17.13 -14.33
N TYR A 489 -17.18 -16.38 -13.33
CA TYR A 489 -17.59 -14.98 -13.09
C TYR A 489 -16.54 -13.99 -13.62
N VAL A 490 -15.26 -14.25 -13.32
CA VAL A 490 -14.10 -13.51 -13.84
C VAL A 490 -13.25 -14.45 -14.68
N MET A 491 -12.88 -14.00 -15.88
CA MET A 491 -11.96 -14.70 -16.78
C MET A 491 -10.68 -13.91 -16.99
N GLY A 492 -9.56 -14.59 -17.23
CA GLY A 492 -8.32 -13.93 -17.63
C GLY A 492 -7.52 -13.38 -16.47
N THR A 493 -7.37 -14.16 -15.40
CA THR A 493 -6.50 -13.83 -14.25
C THR A 493 -5.24 -14.70 -14.27
N ARG A 494 -4.15 -14.25 -13.65
CA ARG A 494 -2.90 -15.02 -13.54
C ARG A 494 -2.88 -15.85 -12.26
N ASN A 495 -2.85 -15.17 -11.13
CA ASN A 495 -2.85 -15.74 -9.79
C ASN A 495 -3.65 -14.83 -8.85
N PRO A 496 -4.99 -14.84 -8.93
CA PRO A 496 -5.85 -14.06 -8.05
C PRO A 496 -5.77 -14.66 -6.64
N TYR A 497 -4.94 -14.09 -5.78
CA TYR A 497 -4.57 -14.76 -4.52
C TYR A 497 -5.59 -14.51 -3.41
N THR A 498 -5.95 -13.25 -3.16
CA THR A 498 -7.01 -12.86 -2.21
C THR A 498 -8.15 -12.16 -2.92
N ILE A 499 -9.37 -12.45 -2.47
CA ILE A 499 -10.61 -11.85 -2.97
C ILE A 499 -11.42 -11.29 -1.81
N ALA A 500 -12.23 -10.27 -2.06
CA ALA A 500 -13.17 -9.74 -1.09
C ALA A 500 -14.43 -9.25 -1.80
N ILE A 501 -15.58 -9.39 -1.14
CA ILE A 501 -16.87 -8.97 -1.68
C ILE A 501 -17.40 -7.85 -0.80
N ASP A 502 -17.71 -6.71 -1.40
CA ASP A 502 -18.38 -5.63 -0.70
C ASP A 502 -19.88 -5.95 -0.58
N ASP A 503 -20.31 -6.31 0.63
CA ASP A 503 -21.70 -6.65 0.96
C ASP A 503 -22.72 -5.53 0.67
N THR A 504 -22.26 -4.29 0.53
CA THR A 504 -23.15 -3.16 0.24
C THR A 504 -23.47 -3.05 -1.26
N THR A 505 -22.49 -3.32 -2.11
CA THR A 505 -22.60 -3.14 -3.57
C THR A 505 -22.61 -4.44 -4.37
N ASP A 506 -22.35 -5.59 -3.73
CA ASP A 506 -22.08 -6.89 -4.36
C ASP A 506 -20.86 -6.84 -5.32
N THR A 507 -19.95 -5.87 -5.12
CA THR A 507 -18.71 -5.73 -5.93
C THR A 507 -17.64 -6.68 -5.43
N LEU A 508 -17.01 -7.40 -6.35
CA LEU A 508 -15.84 -8.22 -6.06
C LEU A 508 -14.56 -7.39 -6.28
N TYR A 509 -13.64 -7.46 -5.31
CA TYR A 509 -12.28 -6.96 -5.43
C TYR A 509 -11.29 -8.12 -5.32
N TYR A 510 -10.19 -8.06 -6.05
CA TYR A 510 -9.15 -9.08 -5.95
C TYR A 510 -7.75 -8.54 -6.24
N GLY A 511 -6.76 -9.15 -5.60
CA GLY A 511 -5.34 -8.95 -5.92
C GLY A 511 -4.86 -10.04 -6.88
N ASP A 512 -4.24 -9.64 -7.99
CA ASP A 512 -3.66 -10.56 -8.99
C ASP A 512 -2.14 -10.38 -9.07
N VAL A 513 -1.40 -11.47 -8.88
CA VAL A 513 0.07 -11.46 -8.94
C VAL A 513 0.52 -11.62 -10.38
N GLY A 514 1.20 -10.61 -10.90
CA GLY A 514 1.60 -10.51 -12.31
C GLY A 514 2.93 -11.20 -12.66
N PRO A 515 3.38 -11.07 -13.92
CA PRO A 515 4.63 -11.66 -14.37
C PRO A 515 5.86 -10.85 -13.93
N ASP A 516 7.03 -11.46 -14.10
CA ASP A 516 8.28 -10.95 -13.53
C ASP A 516 9.02 -9.90 -14.36
N GLY A 517 8.46 -9.49 -15.51
CA GLY A 517 9.12 -8.58 -16.44
C GLY A 517 9.49 -7.26 -15.78
N LYS A 518 10.78 -6.90 -15.83
CA LYS A 518 11.30 -5.69 -15.17
C LYS A 518 11.27 -4.44 -16.04
N ALA A 519 11.26 -4.62 -17.36
CA ALA A 519 11.34 -3.54 -18.32
C ALA A 519 10.45 -3.81 -19.53
N ASP A 520 10.01 -2.74 -20.17
CA ASP A 520 9.30 -2.82 -21.44
C ASP A 520 10.30 -3.22 -22.53
N THR A 521 9.92 -4.15 -23.40
CA THR A 521 10.74 -4.62 -24.52
C THR A 521 10.02 -4.44 -25.84
N GLN A 522 10.77 -4.21 -26.92
CA GLN A 522 10.20 -4.16 -28.25
C GLN A 522 9.69 -5.53 -28.71
N GLU A 523 10.25 -6.62 -28.17
CA GLU A 523 9.97 -8.00 -28.59
C GLU A 523 8.72 -8.56 -27.91
N PHE A 524 8.54 -8.36 -26.60
CA PHE A 524 7.44 -8.96 -25.85
C PHE A 524 6.38 -7.95 -25.43
N GLY A 525 6.74 -6.67 -25.22
CA GLY A 525 5.80 -5.62 -24.80
C GLY A 525 6.09 -5.12 -23.39
N PRO A 526 5.08 -4.80 -22.57
CA PRO A 526 5.28 -4.13 -21.29
C PRO A 526 6.02 -4.99 -20.25
N ARG A 527 6.63 -4.32 -19.27
CA ARG A 527 7.02 -4.96 -18.00
C ARG A 527 5.82 -5.57 -17.28
N GLY A 528 6.05 -6.43 -16.31
CA GLY A 528 5.00 -7.04 -15.50
C GLY A 528 4.44 -6.09 -14.45
N TYR A 529 3.19 -6.32 -14.03
CA TYR A 529 2.47 -5.53 -13.04
C TYR A 529 1.67 -6.46 -12.12
N ASP A 530 1.72 -6.21 -10.81
CA ASP A 530 0.71 -6.72 -9.90
C ASP A 530 -0.50 -5.77 -9.94
N GLU A 531 -1.68 -6.33 -9.71
CA GLU A 531 -2.94 -5.62 -9.93
C GLU A 531 -3.88 -5.74 -8.74
N ILE A 532 -4.59 -4.64 -8.45
CA ILE A 532 -5.83 -4.67 -7.68
C ILE A 532 -6.96 -4.39 -8.67
N ASN A 533 -7.91 -5.30 -8.71
CA ASN A 533 -9.02 -5.28 -9.65
C ASN A 533 -10.35 -5.06 -8.93
N LYS A 534 -11.28 -4.37 -9.61
CA LYS A 534 -12.66 -4.12 -9.16
C LYS A 534 -13.61 -4.69 -10.21
N VAL A 535 -14.54 -5.54 -9.78
CA VAL A 535 -15.47 -6.27 -10.66
C VAL A 535 -16.90 -5.87 -10.30
N THR A 536 -17.41 -4.86 -11.00
CA THR A 536 -18.84 -4.46 -10.90
C THR A 536 -19.73 -5.27 -11.85
N GLU A 537 -19.13 -5.89 -12.87
CA GLU A 537 -19.80 -6.78 -13.82
C GLU A 537 -18.87 -7.94 -14.20
N PRO A 538 -19.39 -9.17 -14.39
CA PRO A 538 -18.59 -10.31 -14.84
C PRO A 538 -17.88 -10.00 -16.16
N GLY A 539 -16.65 -10.48 -16.34
CA GLY A 539 -15.87 -10.08 -17.50
C GLY A 539 -14.53 -10.78 -17.69
N TYR A 540 -13.82 -10.33 -18.72
CA TYR A 540 -12.47 -10.76 -19.05
C TYR A 540 -11.47 -9.68 -18.62
N PHE A 541 -10.39 -10.07 -17.93
CA PHE A 541 -9.39 -9.19 -17.34
C PHE A 541 -8.00 -9.34 -17.99
N GLY A 542 -7.96 -9.89 -19.20
CA GLY A 542 -6.84 -9.70 -20.11
C GLY A 542 -5.72 -10.75 -20.07
N TRP A 543 -5.44 -11.41 -18.94
CA TRP A 543 -4.28 -12.31 -18.86
C TRP A 543 -4.41 -13.54 -19.78
N PRO A 544 -3.35 -13.95 -20.51
CA PRO A 544 -1.99 -13.41 -20.58
C PRO A 544 -1.72 -12.37 -21.67
N ALA A 545 -2.75 -11.92 -22.39
CA ALA A 545 -2.61 -11.06 -23.56
C ALA A 545 -2.44 -9.58 -23.20
N VAL A 546 -3.04 -9.16 -22.09
CA VAL A 546 -3.16 -7.78 -21.64
C VAL A 546 -3.05 -7.75 -20.11
N LEU A 547 -2.47 -6.69 -19.55
CA LEU A 547 -2.41 -6.44 -18.11
C LEU A 547 -2.55 -4.95 -17.78
N ALA A 548 -2.49 -4.59 -16.49
CA ALA A 548 -2.57 -3.24 -15.97
C ALA A 548 -3.83 -2.51 -16.45
N ASN A 549 -3.70 -1.27 -16.93
CA ASN A 549 -4.80 -0.52 -17.52
C ASN A 549 -5.03 -0.86 -19.00
N ASN A 550 -5.17 -2.15 -19.28
CA ASN A 550 -5.30 -2.70 -20.63
C ASN A 550 -4.07 -2.48 -21.54
N ILE A 551 -2.85 -2.56 -20.98
CA ILE A 551 -1.60 -2.50 -21.75
C ILE A 551 -1.38 -3.86 -22.45
N PRO A 552 -1.33 -3.91 -23.79
CA PRO A 552 -1.23 -5.17 -24.51
C PRO A 552 0.21 -5.69 -24.58
N TYR A 553 0.38 -7.00 -24.43
CA TYR A 553 1.57 -7.70 -24.87
C TYR A 553 1.60 -7.83 -26.40
N ARG A 554 2.78 -8.20 -26.94
CA ARG A 554 2.89 -8.66 -28.32
C ARG A 554 2.53 -10.13 -28.42
N MET A 555 1.87 -10.48 -29.50
CA MET A 555 1.76 -11.89 -29.90
C MET A 555 3.17 -12.40 -30.19
N TYR A 556 3.52 -13.59 -29.72
CA TYR A 556 4.80 -14.21 -30.00
C TYR A 556 4.60 -15.62 -30.57
N ASP A 557 5.19 -15.88 -31.73
CA ASP A 557 5.20 -17.21 -32.34
C ASP A 557 6.47 -17.94 -31.89
N TYR A 558 6.32 -18.89 -30.96
CA TYR A 558 7.43 -19.66 -30.40
C TYR A 558 8.02 -20.68 -31.37
N GLN A 559 7.30 -21.04 -32.44
CA GLN A 559 7.83 -21.92 -33.47
C GLN A 559 8.67 -21.16 -34.49
N ALA A 560 8.28 -19.92 -34.80
CA ALA A 560 9.03 -19.04 -35.70
C ALA A 560 10.10 -18.21 -34.98
N GLU A 561 10.01 -18.07 -33.66
CA GLU A 561 10.81 -17.15 -32.83
C GLU A 561 10.66 -15.69 -33.28
N GLU A 562 9.43 -15.29 -33.63
CA GLU A 562 9.12 -13.96 -34.17
C GLU A 562 8.01 -13.26 -33.37
N SER A 563 8.24 -11.99 -33.03
CA SER A 563 7.20 -11.11 -32.45
C SER A 563 6.24 -10.58 -33.51
N GLY A 564 4.96 -10.70 -33.21
CA GLY A 564 3.85 -10.19 -34.01
C GLY A 564 3.34 -8.82 -33.57
N GLU A 565 2.07 -8.59 -33.90
CA GLU A 565 1.34 -7.39 -33.54
C GLU A 565 1.02 -7.36 -32.04
N LEU A 566 0.67 -6.18 -31.53
CA LEU A 566 0.12 -6.05 -30.18
C LEU A 566 -1.28 -6.67 -30.15
N PHE A 567 -1.63 -7.32 -29.04
CA PHE A 567 -3.02 -7.71 -28.81
C PHE A 567 -3.96 -6.49 -28.87
N ASN A 568 -5.17 -6.70 -29.35
CA ASN A 568 -6.25 -5.71 -29.28
C ASN A 568 -7.05 -5.94 -27.98
N PRO A 569 -6.97 -5.06 -26.97
CA PRO A 569 -7.70 -5.25 -25.71
C PRO A 569 -9.22 -5.33 -25.89
N MET A 570 -9.77 -4.80 -26.98
CA MET A 570 -11.22 -4.84 -27.25
C MET A 570 -11.68 -6.15 -27.90
N ALA A 571 -10.75 -6.98 -28.40
CA ALA A 571 -11.04 -8.22 -29.11
C ALA A 571 -9.79 -9.11 -29.11
N VAL A 572 -9.42 -9.63 -27.95
CA VAL A 572 -8.24 -10.50 -27.83
C VAL A 572 -8.49 -11.80 -28.58
N GLU A 573 -7.54 -12.20 -29.43
CA GLU A 573 -7.58 -13.45 -30.17
C GLU A 573 -6.86 -14.55 -29.40
N ASN A 574 -7.57 -15.62 -29.04
CA ASN A 574 -6.98 -16.81 -28.46
C ASN A 574 -6.57 -17.79 -29.56
N PHE A 575 -5.30 -17.70 -29.95
CA PHE A 575 -4.69 -18.54 -30.98
C PHE A 575 -4.02 -19.82 -30.45
N SER A 576 -4.15 -20.14 -29.16
CA SER A 576 -3.58 -21.38 -28.64
C SER A 576 -4.12 -22.58 -29.43
N PRO A 577 -3.27 -23.51 -29.88
CA PRO A 577 -3.71 -24.74 -30.55
C PRO A 577 -4.53 -25.64 -29.61
N ARG A 578 -4.58 -25.32 -28.32
CA ARG A 578 -5.25 -26.05 -27.25
C ARG A 578 -6.50 -25.32 -26.76
N ASN A 579 -6.85 -24.20 -27.37
CA ASN A 579 -8.09 -23.48 -27.07
C ASN A 579 -9.30 -24.33 -27.50
N THR A 580 -10.21 -24.56 -26.56
CA THR A 580 -11.48 -25.28 -26.76
C THR A 580 -12.70 -24.37 -26.64
N GLY A 581 -12.49 -23.10 -26.29
CA GLY A 581 -13.54 -22.11 -26.09
C GLY A 581 -13.59 -21.04 -27.19
N LEU A 582 -13.90 -19.81 -26.78
CA LEU A 582 -14.00 -18.67 -27.68
C LEU A 582 -12.66 -18.36 -28.35
N LYS A 583 -12.71 -18.03 -29.65
CA LYS A 583 -11.53 -17.58 -30.41
C LYS A 583 -11.28 -16.09 -30.28
N VAL A 584 -12.34 -15.30 -30.17
CA VAL A 584 -12.27 -13.86 -29.91
C VAL A 584 -12.95 -13.62 -28.58
N LEU A 585 -12.20 -13.06 -27.64
CA LEU A 585 -12.63 -12.88 -26.26
C LEU A 585 -13.42 -11.56 -26.09
N PRO A 586 -14.23 -11.45 -25.02
CA PRO A 586 -14.82 -10.16 -24.65
C PRO A 586 -13.76 -9.07 -24.47
N PRO A 587 -14.13 -7.78 -24.52
CA PRO A 587 -13.21 -6.70 -24.19
C PRO A 587 -12.59 -6.88 -22.80
N ALA A 588 -11.29 -6.67 -22.70
CA ALA A 588 -10.56 -6.69 -21.44
C ALA A 588 -10.99 -5.50 -20.56
N GLN A 589 -11.22 -5.76 -19.28
CA GLN A 589 -11.47 -4.74 -18.27
C GLN A 589 -10.14 -4.32 -17.61
N PRO A 590 -9.91 -3.01 -17.39
CA PRO A 590 -8.66 -2.52 -16.82
C PRO A 590 -8.60 -2.73 -15.29
N ALA A 591 -7.39 -2.90 -14.77
CA ALA A 591 -7.15 -2.90 -13.33
C ALA A 591 -7.43 -1.52 -12.69
N LEU A 592 -7.90 -1.52 -11.45
CA LEU A 592 -8.11 -0.31 -10.64
C LEU A 592 -6.76 0.31 -10.24
N ILE A 593 -5.83 -0.54 -9.79
CA ILE A 593 -4.45 -0.19 -9.42
C ILE A 593 -3.51 -1.21 -10.06
N TRP A 594 -2.35 -0.74 -10.56
CA TRP A 594 -1.29 -1.61 -11.09
C TRP A 594 0.08 -1.04 -10.76
N TYR A 595 1.04 -1.90 -10.40
CA TYR A 595 2.39 -1.44 -10.04
C TYR A 595 3.52 -2.40 -10.45
N PRO A 596 4.62 -1.86 -11.00
CA PRO A 596 5.77 -2.65 -11.43
C PRO A 596 6.69 -2.97 -10.25
N TYR A 597 7.74 -3.77 -10.49
CA TYR A 597 8.84 -3.96 -9.53
C TYR A 597 9.49 -2.63 -9.13
N GLY A 598 9.69 -1.73 -10.10
CA GLY A 598 10.15 -0.38 -9.85
C GLY A 598 9.07 0.50 -9.22
N GLN A 599 9.41 1.76 -8.95
CA GLN A 599 8.43 2.74 -8.51
C GLN A 599 7.35 2.93 -9.59
N SER A 600 6.09 2.98 -9.17
CA SER A 600 4.98 3.33 -10.05
C SER A 600 4.92 4.84 -10.25
N ASP A 601 4.86 5.29 -11.50
CA ASP A 601 4.65 6.72 -11.81
C ASP A 601 3.28 7.21 -11.35
N ARG A 602 2.27 6.34 -11.39
CA ARG A 602 0.88 6.67 -11.06
C ARG A 602 0.55 6.44 -9.59
N PHE A 603 1.14 5.41 -8.97
CA PHE A 603 0.86 5.01 -7.59
C PHE A 603 2.17 4.88 -6.78
N PRO A 604 2.96 5.96 -6.67
CA PRO A 604 4.27 5.91 -6.02
C PRO A 604 4.19 5.50 -4.53
N GLU A 605 3.05 5.71 -3.88
CA GLU A 605 2.77 5.31 -2.49
C GLU A 605 2.89 3.80 -2.25
N LEU A 606 2.86 2.98 -3.31
CA LEU A 606 3.01 1.52 -3.24
C LEU A 606 4.47 1.06 -3.18
N GLY A 607 5.42 1.98 -3.34
CA GLY A 607 6.86 1.70 -3.27
C GLY A 607 7.39 0.88 -4.45
N GLN A 608 8.52 0.20 -4.22
CA GLN A 608 9.22 -0.65 -5.18
C GLN A 608 9.77 -1.90 -4.47
N GLY A 609 10.23 -2.89 -5.23
CA GLY A 609 10.70 -4.18 -4.73
C GLY A 609 9.82 -5.34 -5.20
N GLY A 610 9.98 -6.51 -4.55
CA GLY A 610 9.11 -7.68 -4.73
C GLY A 610 7.63 -7.32 -4.71
N ARG A 611 6.76 -8.13 -5.32
CA ARG A 611 5.33 -7.82 -5.37
C ARG A 611 4.48 -9.06 -5.14
N ASN A 612 3.40 -8.89 -4.42
CA ASN A 612 2.29 -9.83 -4.35
C ASN A 612 1.08 -9.05 -3.83
N ALA A 613 0.26 -8.57 -4.77
CA ALA A 613 -0.94 -7.77 -4.48
C ALA A 613 -2.02 -8.56 -3.73
N LEU A 614 -2.53 -7.97 -2.66
CA LEU A 614 -3.58 -8.53 -1.81
C LEU A 614 -4.73 -7.54 -1.57
N VAL A 615 -5.92 -8.08 -1.33
CA VAL A 615 -7.11 -7.32 -0.93
C VAL A 615 -7.65 -7.88 0.38
N ALA A 616 -7.93 -7.00 1.34
CA ALA A 616 -8.58 -7.37 2.60
C ALA A 616 -10.11 -7.09 2.58
N GLY A 617 -10.56 -6.18 1.72
CA GLY A 617 -11.97 -5.81 1.57
C GLY A 617 -12.23 -4.31 1.69
N VAL A 618 -13.50 -3.92 1.59
CA VAL A 618 -13.96 -2.55 1.76
C VAL A 618 -14.37 -2.33 3.20
N TYR A 619 -13.96 -1.20 3.79
CA TYR A 619 -14.38 -0.85 5.13
C TYR A 619 -15.90 -0.59 5.17
N PRO A 620 -16.65 -1.24 6.08
CA PRO A 620 -18.10 -1.14 6.10
C PRO A 620 -18.54 0.29 6.39
N SER A 621 -19.77 0.62 5.99
CA SER A 621 -20.45 1.85 6.39
C SER A 621 -21.47 1.53 7.49
N GLY A 622 -21.55 2.37 8.52
CA GLY A 622 -22.47 2.15 9.64
C GLY A 622 -22.06 2.85 10.93
N ASP A 623 -22.78 2.57 12.01
CA ASP A 623 -22.51 3.12 13.33
C ASP A 623 -21.78 2.09 14.21
N ASN A 624 -20.98 2.55 15.18
CA ASN A 624 -20.27 1.71 16.16
C ASN A 624 -19.28 0.71 15.53
N LEU A 625 -18.63 1.09 14.44
CA LEU A 625 -17.55 0.33 13.83
C LEU A 625 -16.27 0.40 14.68
N ALA A 626 -15.37 -0.55 14.48
CA ALA A 626 -14.15 -0.67 15.28
C ALA A 626 -13.17 0.49 15.08
N TYR A 627 -13.18 1.13 13.91
CA TYR A 627 -12.34 2.29 13.55
C TYR A 627 -13.24 3.48 13.18
N ALA A 628 -12.63 4.66 13.12
CA ALA A 628 -13.38 5.90 12.87
C ALA A 628 -14.03 5.95 11.48
N ASP A 629 -15.07 6.78 11.36
CA ASP A 629 -15.86 6.99 10.15
C ASP A 629 -15.03 7.39 8.91
N TYR A 630 -13.84 7.94 9.13
CA TYR A 630 -12.86 8.23 8.08
C TYR A 630 -12.59 7.04 7.14
N TYR A 631 -12.67 5.81 7.64
CA TYR A 631 -12.38 4.63 6.83
C TYR A 631 -13.58 4.14 6.01
N GLN A 632 -14.81 4.55 6.31
CA GLN A 632 -16.03 4.05 5.62
C GLN A 632 -15.95 4.15 4.11
N GLY A 633 -16.24 3.05 3.43
CA GLY A 633 -16.21 2.94 1.97
C GLY A 633 -14.82 2.86 1.34
N LYS A 634 -13.74 2.89 2.14
CA LYS A 634 -12.37 2.79 1.62
C LYS A 634 -11.94 1.34 1.44
N LEU A 635 -11.21 1.08 0.37
CA LEU A 635 -10.66 -0.24 0.07
C LEU A 635 -9.36 -0.46 0.87
N VAL A 636 -9.24 -1.61 1.53
CA VAL A 636 -8.03 -2.01 2.25
C VAL A 636 -7.29 -3.06 1.42
N ILE A 637 -6.03 -2.75 1.12
CA ILE A 637 -5.14 -3.56 0.29
C ILE A 637 -3.86 -3.88 1.06
N GLY A 638 -3.12 -4.90 0.62
CA GLY A 638 -1.81 -5.23 1.15
C GLY A 638 -0.88 -5.74 0.08
N ASP A 639 0.38 -5.91 0.46
CA ASP A 639 1.36 -6.61 -0.36
C ASP A 639 2.23 -7.52 0.50
N PHE A 640 2.24 -8.81 0.16
CA PHE A 640 3.00 -9.82 0.90
C PHE A 640 4.51 -9.56 0.82
N MET A 641 5.03 -9.28 -0.38
CA MET A 641 6.47 -9.12 -0.61
C MET A 641 7.01 -7.80 -0.06
N ARG A 642 6.19 -6.74 -0.10
CA ARG A 642 6.55 -5.40 0.39
C ARG A 642 6.16 -5.16 1.84
N SER A 643 5.43 -6.10 2.45
CA SER A 643 5.07 -6.08 3.87
C SER A 643 4.40 -4.78 4.31
N TRP A 644 3.35 -4.37 3.59
CA TRP A 644 2.52 -3.24 3.96
C TRP A 644 1.04 -3.56 3.87
N VAL A 645 0.24 -2.79 4.63
CA VAL A 645 -1.21 -2.72 4.53
C VAL A 645 -1.60 -1.25 4.38
N LYS A 646 -2.37 -0.95 3.32
CA LYS A 646 -2.71 0.41 2.89
C LYS A 646 -4.22 0.55 2.68
N VAL A 647 -4.69 1.79 2.80
CA VAL A 647 -6.07 2.19 2.56
C VAL A 647 -6.13 3.04 1.29
N VAL A 648 -7.09 2.74 0.43
CA VAL A 648 -7.35 3.43 -0.83
C VAL A 648 -8.67 4.19 -0.74
N THR A 649 -8.61 5.50 -1.00
CA THR A 649 -9.80 6.34 -1.16
C THR A 649 -10.14 6.46 -2.63
N LEU A 650 -11.38 6.10 -2.98
CA LEU A 650 -11.95 6.27 -4.31
C LEU A 650 -12.90 7.46 -4.33
N ASP A 651 -13.01 8.14 -5.47
CA ASP A 651 -14.10 9.09 -5.71
C ASP A 651 -15.35 8.38 -6.26
N ASP A 652 -16.43 9.14 -6.49
CA ASP A 652 -17.70 8.62 -7.03
C ASP A 652 -17.59 8.02 -8.45
N PHE A 653 -16.43 8.18 -9.12
CA PHE A 653 -16.13 7.67 -10.45
C PHE A 653 -15.08 6.55 -10.42
N ASP A 654 -14.79 6.01 -9.23
CA ASP A 654 -13.78 4.97 -8.99
C ASP A 654 -12.34 5.38 -9.31
N ASN A 655 -12.04 6.68 -9.38
CA ASN A 655 -10.66 7.12 -9.47
C ASN A 655 -9.99 7.00 -8.10
N VAL A 656 -8.77 6.47 -8.09
CA VAL A 656 -7.92 6.46 -6.90
C VAL A 656 -7.49 7.89 -6.58
N VAL A 657 -8.05 8.44 -5.51
CA VAL A 657 -7.74 9.79 -5.01
C VAL A 657 -6.50 9.76 -4.12
N LYS A 658 -6.41 8.72 -3.28
CA LYS A 658 -5.44 8.66 -2.19
C LYS A 658 -5.11 7.22 -1.81
N ILE A 659 -3.85 6.97 -1.51
CA ILE A 659 -3.35 5.72 -0.93
C ILE A 659 -2.55 6.08 0.32
N GLU A 660 -2.84 5.45 1.45
CA GLU A 660 -2.22 5.77 2.75
C GLU A 660 -1.88 4.50 3.51
N ASP A 661 -0.85 4.55 4.35
CA ASP A 661 -0.59 3.47 5.31
C ASP A 661 -1.69 3.39 6.37
N MET A 662 -2.20 2.18 6.61
CA MET A 662 -3.28 1.99 7.60
C MET A 662 -2.75 2.05 9.04
N ALA A 663 -1.68 1.31 9.32
CA ALA A 663 -1.10 1.16 10.64
C ALA A 663 0.44 1.14 10.55
N PRO A 664 1.08 2.29 10.27
CA PRO A 664 2.52 2.39 10.00
C PRO A 664 3.41 2.10 11.21
N SER A 665 2.84 2.03 12.42
CA SER A 665 3.54 1.58 13.63
C SER A 665 3.64 0.05 13.75
N ILE A 666 2.90 -0.70 12.91
CA ILE A 666 2.91 -2.16 12.91
C ILE A 666 3.93 -2.64 11.87
N GLU A 667 4.89 -3.42 12.32
CA GLU A 667 5.81 -4.14 11.43
C GLU A 667 5.15 -5.42 10.95
N TRP A 668 4.83 -5.46 9.65
CA TRP A 668 4.29 -6.65 9.01
C TRP A 668 5.42 -7.61 8.61
N ALA A 669 5.18 -8.91 8.80
CA ALA A 669 6.08 -9.97 8.35
C ALA A 669 5.39 -10.83 7.30
N GLY A 670 5.26 -10.32 6.07
CA GLY A 670 4.61 -11.04 4.98
C GLY A 670 3.12 -11.29 5.24
N PRO A 671 2.27 -10.24 5.26
CA PRO A 671 0.82 -10.42 5.31
C PRO A 671 0.41 -11.19 4.06
N LEU A 672 -0.28 -12.33 4.21
CA LEU A 672 -0.58 -13.24 3.10
C LEU A 672 -2.09 -13.36 2.85
N ASP A 673 -2.88 -13.38 3.92
CA ASP A 673 -4.34 -13.37 3.85
C ASP A 673 -4.88 -12.35 4.85
N MET A 674 -5.96 -11.65 4.50
CA MET A 674 -6.52 -10.56 5.30
C MET A 674 -8.02 -10.43 5.10
N LYS A 675 -8.74 -10.00 6.15
CA LYS A 675 -10.17 -9.73 6.07
C LYS A 675 -10.57 -8.49 6.84
N ILE A 676 -11.43 -7.66 6.26
CA ILE A 676 -12.20 -6.65 6.98
C ILE A 676 -13.55 -7.26 7.37
N THR A 677 -13.81 -7.35 8.67
CA THR A 677 -15.07 -7.90 9.19
C THR A 677 -16.20 -6.86 9.13
N PRO A 678 -17.48 -7.30 9.15
CA PRO A 678 -18.64 -6.39 9.17
C PRO A 678 -18.66 -5.35 10.30
N ASP A 679 -18.01 -5.63 11.44
CA ASP A 679 -17.84 -4.66 12.54
C ASP A 679 -16.64 -3.72 12.35
N GLY A 680 -15.95 -3.79 11.21
CA GLY A 680 -14.86 -2.91 10.81
C GLY A 680 -13.50 -3.27 11.40
N ARG A 681 -13.25 -4.53 11.82
CA ARG A 681 -11.90 -4.95 12.25
C ARG A 681 -11.11 -5.54 11.10
N LEU A 682 -9.81 -5.27 11.10
CA LEU A 682 -8.85 -5.89 10.19
C LEU A 682 -8.23 -7.11 10.88
N TRP A 683 -8.33 -8.26 10.23
CA TRP A 683 -7.66 -9.50 10.59
C TRP A 683 -6.57 -9.80 9.57
N VAL A 684 -5.40 -10.21 10.04
CA VAL A 684 -4.22 -10.43 9.19
C VAL A 684 -3.54 -11.74 9.57
N LEU A 685 -3.40 -12.61 8.58
CA LEU A 685 -2.58 -13.81 8.63
C LEU A 685 -1.22 -13.51 7.98
N GLU A 686 -0.16 -13.65 8.75
CA GLU A 686 1.21 -13.44 8.32
C GLU A 686 1.91 -14.78 8.10
N TYR A 687 2.48 -14.96 6.92
CA TYR A 687 3.27 -16.14 6.57
C TYR A 687 4.68 -16.08 7.16
N GLY A 688 5.10 -14.90 7.64
CA GLY A 688 6.39 -14.65 8.26
C GLY A 688 7.54 -14.49 7.25
N THR A 689 8.71 -14.14 7.79
CA THR A 689 9.93 -13.92 7.01
C THR A 689 10.66 -15.22 6.66
N GLN A 690 10.32 -16.33 7.32
CA GLN A 690 10.92 -17.65 7.08
C GLN A 690 10.07 -18.48 6.11
N TRP A 691 10.54 -18.57 4.87
CA TRP A 691 9.96 -19.46 3.86
C TRP A 691 9.92 -20.92 4.30
N TRP A 692 8.77 -21.57 4.10
CA TRP A 692 8.54 -23.00 4.34
C TRP A 692 8.72 -23.43 5.81
N GLY A 693 8.69 -22.46 6.72
CA GLY A 693 9.02 -22.64 8.13
C GLY A 693 7.95 -22.12 9.08
N SER A 694 8.37 -21.94 10.33
CA SER A 694 7.57 -21.39 11.41
C SER A 694 8.47 -20.55 12.31
N SER A 695 7.97 -19.40 12.73
CA SER A 695 8.66 -18.50 13.65
C SER A 695 7.62 -17.68 14.44
N ALA A 696 8.06 -16.82 15.35
CA ALA A 696 7.14 -15.87 16.01
C ALA A 696 6.47 -14.90 15.02
N ASP A 697 7.02 -14.77 13.80
CA ASP A 697 6.47 -13.92 12.75
C ASP A 697 5.32 -14.60 11.98
N THR A 698 5.15 -15.92 12.10
CA THR A 698 4.07 -16.65 11.45
C THR A 698 2.84 -16.66 12.34
N LYS A 699 1.94 -15.69 12.15
CA LYS A 699 0.92 -15.35 13.16
C LYS A 699 -0.40 -14.93 12.55
N LEU A 700 -1.46 -15.07 13.34
CA LEU A 700 -2.76 -14.46 13.09
C LEU A 700 -3.02 -13.38 14.14
N SER A 701 -3.36 -12.18 13.67
CA SER A 701 -3.63 -11.03 14.52
C SER A 701 -4.94 -10.35 14.15
N VAL A 702 -5.56 -9.71 15.14
CA VAL A 702 -6.59 -8.68 14.92
C VAL A 702 -5.99 -7.32 15.22
N ILE A 703 -6.29 -6.34 14.38
CA ILE A 703 -5.81 -4.97 14.55
C ILE A 703 -6.83 -4.20 15.37
N GLU A 704 -6.35 -3.49 16.38
CA GLU A 704 -7.16 -2.71 17.32
C GLU A 704 -6.84 -1.23 17.14
N TYR A 705 -7.85 -0.37 17.31
CA TYR A 705 -7.70 1.08 17.31
C TYR A 705 -8.28 1.65 18.61
N ASP A 706 -7.53 2.52 19.28
CA ASP A 706 -8.00 3.25 20.45
C ASP A 706 -7.78 4.74 20.24
N GLU A 707 -8.87 5.47 19.96
CA GLU A 707 -8.87 6.92 19.74
C GLU A 707 -8.38 7.72 20.97
N ASN A 708 -8.41 7.12 22.16
CA ASN A 708 -7.99 7.76 23.40
C ASN A 708 -6.61 7.30 23.86
N ALA A 709 -5.97 6.38 23.11
CA ALA A 709 -4.64 5.93 23.41
C ALA A 709 -3.66 7.13 23.35
N PRO A 710 -2.78 7.26 24.36
CA PRO A 710 -1.69 8.22 24.29
C PRO A 710 -0.82 7.90 23.07
N LEU A 711 -0.41 8.94 22.37
CA LEU A 711 0.55 8.80 21.28
C LEU A 711 1.92 8.43 21.87
N PRO A 712 2.72 7.63 21.16
CA PRO A 712 4.10 7.37 21.55
C PRO A 712 4.87 8.68 21.75
N THR A 713 5.67 8.75 22.81
CA THR A 713 6.61 9.86 23.01
C THR A 713 7.73 9.81 21.95
N PRO A 714 8.38 10.94 21.62
CA PRO A 714 9.51 10.94 20.69
C PRO A 714 10.64 9.98 21.10
N GLU A 715 10.83 9.75 22.40
CA GLU A 715 11.79 8.78 22.93
C GLU A 715 11.37 7.34 22.66
N GLU A 716 10.08 7.02 22.81
CA GLU A 716 9.50 5.70 22.48
C GLU A 716 9.53 5.45 20.97
N GLU A 717 9.30 6.47 20.14
CA GLU A 717 9.41 6.37 18.69
C GLU A 717 10.85 6.13 18.25
N ALA A 718 11.79 6.92 18.79
CA ALA A 718 13.22 6.73 18.54
C ALA A 718 13.71 5.37 19.05
N ALA A 719 13.20 4.89 20.19
CA ALA A 719 13.54 3.57 20.73
C ALA A 719 12.94 2.44 19.90
N ALA A 720 11.72 2.58 19.37
CA ALA A 720 11.11 1.61 18.47
C ALA A 720 11.88 1.53 17.14
N GLN A 721 12.23 2.68 16.55
CA GLN A 721 13.11 2.74 15.38
C GLN A 721 14.49 2.16 15.67
N ALA A 722 15.06 2.48 16.83
CA ALA A 722 16.34 1.93 17.25
C ALA A 722 16.27 0.43 17.56
N GLN A 723 15.15 -0.12 18.06
CA GLN A 723 14.96 -1.56 18.25
C GLN A 723 14.75 -2.29 16.92
N ALA A 724 14.03 -1.69 15.97
CA ALA A 724 13.94 -2.18 14.60
C ALA A 724 15.33 -2.25 13.94
N ALA A 725 16.19 -1.26 14.21
CA ALA A 725 17.58 -1.22 13.75
C ALA A 725 18.53 -2.14 14.54
N ALA A 726 18.40 -2.22 15.87
CA ALA A 726 19.28 -2.95 16.81
C ALA A 726 19.02 -4.46 16.85
N ARG A 727 18.03 -4.98 16.13
CA ARG A 727 17.98 -6.41 15.75
C ARG A 727 19.08 -6.77 14.72
N ALA A 728 20.05 -5.89 14.49
CA ALA A 728 21.25 -6.04 13.68
C ALA A 728 22.49 -5.45 14.42
N ASP A 729 23.29 -6.26 15.11
CA ASP A 729 24.46 -5.84 15.91
C ASP A 729 25.79 -6.33 15.24
N ASP A 730 26.99 -5.74 15.33
CA ASP A 730 27.60 -4.57 16.01
C ASP A 730 29.03 -4.31 15.37
N LEU A 731 29.50 -3.06 15.09
CA LEU A 731 30.89 -2.60 14.77
C LEU A 731 31.00 -1.12 14.26
N ASP A 732 31.89 -0.29 14.86
CA ASP A 732 32.37 1.07 14.48
C ASP A 732 31.40 2.04 13.75
N HIS A 733 30.92 3.08 14.45
CA HIS A 733 29.77 3.93 14.10
C HIS A 733 29.62 4.39 12.64
N GLN A 734 30.70 4.75 11.93
CA GLN A 734 30.60 5.13 10.51
C GLN A 734 30.47 3.92 9.57
N ALA A 735 31.16 2.82 9.87
CA ALA A 735 30.99 1.56 9.15
C ALA A 735 29.62 0.94 9.46
N GLN A 736 29.18 1.02 10.73
CA GLN A 736 27.87 0.61 11.22
C GLN A 736 26.73 1.29 10.48
N LEU A 737 26.82 2.61 10.28
CA LEU A 737 25.82 3.36 9.55
C LEU A 737 25.72 2.89 8.09
N ILE A 738 26.86 2.72 7.40
CA ILE A 738 26.91 2.24 6.02
C ILE A 738 26.39 0.79 5.91
N ILE A 739 26.69 -0.05 6.90
CA ILE A 739 26.19 -1.43 6.99
C ILE A 739 24.68 -1.45 7.24
N ALA A 740 24.17 -0.58 8.14
CA ALA A 740 22.75 -0.46 8.43
C ALA A 740 21.97 0.06 7.22
N GLU A 741 22.49 1.08 6.54
CA GLU A 741 21.95 1.56 5.26
C GLU A 741 22.01 0.48 4.17
N GLY A 742 23.07 -0.34 4.16
CA GLY A 742 23.21 -1.48 3.24
C GLY A 742 22.24 -2.62 3.54
N LYS A 743 21.94 -2.86 4.82
CA LYS A 743 20.97 -3.85 5.29
C LYS A 743 19.55 -3.38 5.00
N GLU A 744 19.26 -2.11 5.27
CA GLU A 744 17.99 -1.49 4.94
C GLU A 744 17.81 -1.42 3.43
N ALA A 745 18.85 -1.09 2.66
CA ALA A 745 18.80 -1.19 1.20
C ALA A 745 18.57 -2.64 0.77
N ALA A 746 19.26 -3.63 1.32
CA ALA A 746 19.02 -5.04 1.00
C ALA A 746 17.58 -5.48 1.37
N LYS A 747 16.96 -4.85 2.37
CA LYS A 747 15.55 -5.08 2.78
C LYS A 747 14.59 -4.38 1.83
N SER A 748 14.76 -3.08 1.61
CA SER A 748 13.93 -2.23 0.74
C SER A 748 14.04 -2.58 -0.74
N THR A 749 15.15 -3.21 -1.14
CA THR A 749 15.38 -3.74 -2.49
C THR A 749 15.21 -5.26 -2.55
N SER A 750 14.66 -5.86 -1.48
CA SER A 750 14.24 -7.26 -1.36
C SER A 750 15.33 -8.31 -1.61
N CYS A 751 16.62 -7.94 -1.52
CA CYS A 751 17.72 -8.90 -1.56
C CYS A 751 17.59 -9.94 -0.44
N ILE A 752 17.04 -9.55 0.72
CA ILE A 752 16.81 -10.45 1.85
C ILE A 752 15.77 -11.55 1.60
N ALA A 753 14.91 -11.39 0.58
CA ALA A 753 13.93 -12.42 0.21
C ALA A 753 14.62 -13.67 -0.35
N CYS A 754 15.73 -13.48 -1.08
CA CYS A 754 16.48 -14.55 -1.73
C CYS A 754 17.80 -14.88 -1.05
N HIS A 755 18.38 -13.95 -0.30
CA HIS A 755 19.66 -14.10 0.37
C HIS A 755 19.48 -13.86 1.87
N LYS A 756 19.61 -14.91 2.68
CA LYS A 756 19.70 -14.72 4.13
C LYS A 756 21.13 -14.40 4.52
N GLU A 757 21.32 -13.83 5.71
CA GLU A 757 22.67 -13.53 6.18
C GLU A 757 23.55 -14.78 6.25
N ARG A 758 23.04 -15.90 6.79
CA ARG A 758 23.88 -17.06 7.16
C ARG A 758 23.51 -18.36 6.45
N GLU A 759 22.23 -18.55 6.15
CA GLU A 759 21.73 -19.77 5.50
C GLU A 759 21.46 -19.54 4.01
N ALA A 760 21.73 -20.55 3.18
CA ALA A 760 21.26 -20.50 1.80
C ALA A 760 19.73 -20.48 1.78
N SER A 761 19.16 -19.69 0.86
CA SER A 761 17.72 -19.62 0.59
C SER A 761 17.51 -19.92 -0.90
N VAL A 762 16.84 -19.02 -1.64
CA VAL A 762 16.79 -19.05 -3.11
C VAL A 762 18.18 -18.87 -3.73
N GLY A 763 18.97 -17.97 -3.14
CA GLY A 763 20.38 -17.75 -3.47
C GLY A 763 21.33 -18.17 -2.35
N PRO A 764 22.66 -18.08 -2.57
CA PRO A 764 23.65 -18.28 -1.50
C PRO A 764 23.42 -17.28 -0.36
N SER A 765 23.80 -17.64 0.86
CA SER A 765 23.76 -16.70 1.97
C SER A 765 24.71 -15.52 1.73
N PHE A 766 24.45 -14.38 2.35
CA PHE A 766 25.41 -13.27 2.33
C PHE A 766 26.76 -13.69 2.93
N TRP A 767 26.76 -14.60 3.91
CA TRP A 767 27.96 -15.25 4.42
C TRP A 767 28.70 -16.05 3.33
N GLN A 768 28.01 -16.89 2.56
CA GLN A 768 28.62 -17.64 1.45
C GLN A 768 29.15 -16.72 0.35
N ILE A 769 28.40 -15.65 0.02
CA ILE A 769 28.83 -14.62 -0.92
C ILE A 769 30.11 -13.94 -0.41
N LYS A 770 30.13 -13.55 0.87
CA LYS A 770 31.30 -13.00 1.54
C LYS A 770 32.48 -13.97 1.46
N GLU A 771 32.32 -15.23 1.89
CA GLU A 771 33.41 -16.22 1.88
C GLU A 771 34.01 -16.42 0.49
N LYS A 772 33.19 -16.38 -0.56
CA LYS A 772 33.66 -16.57 -1.93
C LYS A 772 34.39 -15.36 -2.50
N TYR A 773 34.01 -14.15 -2.08
CA TYR A 773 34.44 -12.92 -2.73
C TYR A 773 35.29 -12.00 -1.87
N SER A 774 35.45 -12.24 -0.57
CA SER A 774 36.19 -11.37 0.37
C SER A 774 37.68 -11.21 0.04
N GLU A 775 38.28 -12.19 -0.64
CA GLU A 775 39.70 -12.23 -1.00
C GLU A 775 40.02 -11.58 -2.37
N LEU A 776 39.03 -10.94 -3.02
CA LEU A 776 39.26 -10.19 -4.26
C LEU A 776 39.98 -8.87 -3.99
N ASP A 777 40.66 -8.31 -4.99
CA ASP A 777 41.36 -7.00 -4.88
C ASP A 777 40.38 -5.84 -4.60
N ASP A 778 39.15 -5.91 -5.11
CA ASP A 778 38.04 -5.00 -4.82
C ASP A 778 36.72 -5.79 -4.63
N PRO A 779 36.50 -6.37 -3.44
CA PRO A 779 35.34 -7.23 -3.20
C PRO A 779 34.04 -6.42 -3.18
N LYS A 780 34.09 -5.17 -2.73
CA LYS A 780 32.94 -4.26 -2.68
C LYS A 780 32.47 -3.92 -4.10
N GLY A 781 33.38 -3.43 -4.95
CA GLY A 781 33.05 -3.08 -6.34
C GLY A 781 32.63 -4.30 -7.16
N TYR A 782 33.24 -5.46 -6.90
CA TYR A 782 32.86 -6.71 -7.56
C TYR A 782 31.43 -7.13 -7.21
N ILE A 783 31.07 -7.14 -5.93
CA ILE A 783 29.72 -7.49 -5.48
C ILE A 783 28.71 -6.45 -5.98
N ALA A 784 29.02 -5.16 -5.89
CA ALA A 784 28.15 -4.09 -6.39
C ALA A 784 27.88 -4.20 -7.91
N ASN A 785 28.88 -4.56 -8.71
CA ASN A 785 28.70 -4.80 -10.14
C ASN A 785 27.93 -6.11 -10.41
N THR A 786 28.19 -7.16 -9.62
CA THR A 786 27.42 -8.41 -9.73
C THR A 786 25.94 -8.21 -9.37
N ILE A 787 25.65 -7.37 -8.37
CA ILE A 787 24.28 -6.94 -8.04
C ILE A 787 23.66 -6.21 -9.24
N ALA A 788 24.41 -5.30 -9.87
CA ALA A 788 23.94 -4.56 -11.05
C ALA A 788 23.61 -5.45 -12.24
N GLU A 789 24.48 -6.41 -12.53
CA GLU A 789 24.41 -7.27 -13.72
C GLU A 789 23.55 -8.51 -13.51
N GLY A 790 23.27 -8.86 -12.25
CA GLY A 790 22.72 -10.16 -11.90
C GLY A 790 23.78 -11.26 -12.00
N SER A 791 23.39 -12.50 -11.73
CA SER A 791 24.30 -13.63 -11.91
C SER A 791 23.54 -14.92 -12.20
N SER A 792 24.05 -15.74 -13.13
CA SER A 792 23.51 -17.07 -13.45
C SER A 792 24.63 -18.11 -13.46
N GLY A 793 24.31 -19.36 -13.11
CA GLY A 793 25.25 -20.50 -13.16
C GLY A 793 26.41 -20.46 -12.16
N ARG A 794 26.46 -19.48 -11.26
CA ARG A 794 27.55 -19.32 -10.27
C ARG A 794 27.31 -20.04 -8.94
N TRP A 795 26.05 -20.35 -8.63
CA TRP A 795 25.59 -20.86 -7.34
C TRP A 795 24.45 -21.90 -7.42
N GLY A 796 23.98 -22.24 -8.63
CA GLY A 796 22.87 -23.17 -8.86
C GLY A 796 22.12 -22.85 -10.16
N GLU A 797 20.96 -23.48 -10.36
CA GLU A 797 20.08 -23.26 -11.53
C GLU A 797 19.27 -21.95 -11.43
N HIS A 798 19.08 -21.41 -10.22
CA HIS A 798 18.36 -20.15 -9.99
C HIS A 798 19.27 -18.95 -10.26
N ALA A 799 18.89 -18.11 -11.22
CA ALA A 799 19.60 -16.88 -11.52
C ALA A 799 19.24 -15.77 -10.52
N MET A 800 20.24 -15.02 -10.06
CA MET A 800 20.03 -13.76 -9.36
C MET A 800 19.73 -12.68 -10.42
N PRO A 801 18.55 -12.04 -10.39
CA PRO A 801 18.22 -10.98 -11.34
C PRO A 801 19.17 -9.79 -11.23
N ALA A 802 19.32 -9.06 -12.33
CA ALA A 802 20.00 -7.77 -12.34
C ALA A 802 19.26 -6.74 -11.47
N HIS A 803 20.04 -5.97 -10.70
CA HIS A 803 19.61 -4.82 -9.91
C HIS A 803 20.32 -3.55 -10.38
N SER A 804 20.48 -3.39 -11.70
CA SER A 804 21.09 -2.21 -12.34
C SER A 804 20.31 -0.92 -12.09
N PHE A 805 19.04 -1.02 -11.68
CA PHE A 805 18.19 0.09 -11.28
C PHE A 805 18.63 0.72 -9.94
N LEU A 806 19.41 0.01 -9.12
CA LEU A 806 20.02 0.59 -7.94
C LEU A 806 21.19 1.47 -8.35
N ASP A 807 21.28 2.67 -7.79
CA ASP A 807 22.45 3.49 -7.99
C ASP A 807 23.71 2.80 -7.42
N LEU A 808 24.89 3.25 -7.86
CA LEU A 808 26.14 2.64 -7.43
C LEU A 808 26.33 2.74 -5.91
N ALA A 809 25.94 3.85 -5.31
CA ALA A 809 26.08 4.08 -3.88
C ALA A 809 25.28 3.05 -3.06
N THR A 810 24.04 2.78 -3.45
CA THR A 810 23.15 1.80 -2.83
C THR A 810 23.70 0.38 -2.99
N ARG A 811 24.17 0.03 -4.19
CA ARG A 811 24.80 -1.28 -4.41
C ARG A 811 26.08 -1.47 -3.61
N GLU A 812 26.89 -0.42 -3.48
CA GLU A 812 28.08 -0.44 -2.64
C GLU A 812 27.73 -0.58 -1.15
N LYS A 813 26.68 0.08 -0.66
CA LYS A 813 26.17 -0.11 0.72
C LYS A 813 25.72 -1.54 0.96
N ILE A 814 24.94 -2.13 0.04
CA ILE A 814 24.56 -3.56 0.10
C ILE A 814 25.80 -4.46 0.09
N ALA A 815 26.77 -4.20 -0.78
CA ALA A 815 28.02 -4.96 -0.83
C ALA A 815 28.82 -4.86 0.48
N VAL A 816 28.88 -3.68 1.10
CA VAL A 816 29.50 -3.48 2.42
C VAL A 816 28.75 -4.28 3.49
N TYR A 817 27.42 -4.28 3.48
CA TYR A 817 26.62 -5.11 4.37
C TYR A 817 26.92 -6.60 4.19
N ILE A 818 26.94 -7.11 2.96
CA ILE A 818 27.28 -8.51 2.66
C ILE A 818 28.66 -8.87 3.21
N LEU A 819 29.67 -8.02 2.98
CA LEU A 819 31.03 -8.24 3.46
C LEU A 819 31.17 -8.11 4.99
N SER A 820 30.21 -7.45 5.64
CA SER A 820 30.22 -7.27 7.10
C SER A 820 29.71 -8.49 7.88
N VAL A 821 28.93 -9.38 7.26
CA VAL A 821 28.33 -10.56 7.93
C VAL A 821 29.41 -11.40 8.63
N THR A 822 29.32 -11.65 9.93
CA THR A 822 30.34 -12.37 10.73
C THR A 822 29.98 -13.85 10.96
N GLU A 823 30.97 -14.68 11.33
CA GLU A 823 30.75 -16.08 11.76
C GLU A 823 30.06 -16.09 13.13
N GLU A 824 29.29 -17.12 13.47
CA GLU A 824 28.69 -17.26 14.81
C GLU A 824 29.72 -17.80 15.82
N PRO A 825 29.72 -17.36 17.09
CA PRO A 825 30.48 -18.07 18.13
C PRO A 825 29.81 -19.42 18.43
N GLU A 826 30.62 -20.48 18.52
CA GLU A 826 30.21 -21.85 18.88
C GLU A 826 29.37 -21.96 20.17
#